data_AF-A0AAE1TYI9-F1
#
_entry.id   AF-A0AAE1TYI9-F1
#
_cell.length_a   1.000
_cell.length_b   1.000
_cell.length_c   1.000
_cell.angle_alpha   90.00
_cell.angle_beta   90.00
_cell.angle_gamma   90.00
#
_symmetry.space_group_name_H-M   'P 1'
#
loop_
_entity.id
_entity.type
_entity.pdbx_description
1 polymer ?
#
loop_
_entity_poly.entity_id
_entity_poly.type
_entity_poly.pdbx_seq_one_letter_code
_entity_poly.pdbx_strand_id
1 'polypeptide(L)'
;MKKRFPSPSDEHHRVKRLALKSKRIKDWQLRKWHRQLAREQEKLRQWREDIRMGRRDSPGMKEGYRLMTTVSVPVFDRKKTSVKTANLLGVAGTDVPIREIEKLVPPYKLGVNGYSFMVNTNGYVLYHPDLRPVFQDILKPNYNSVDFAEVELPDDDSEPRENNTEFLDLRRDLIEHQNVEQVLRIKSHLDEMKRLVQREQRYFTQGIDGTPFSLGIAMPQGYGRYKVYGQIELSLEISDPRSNKAMAHFTTGNWSLHPDWVYCEYKYNQEQEESNKTMAPEDQMLEFLSRAEKPHWKWRSTRTRPPPEPTMAQSQYANYKQPTQEDDRRDNYYCDKDLVQSLLFDARATNVYFNTMDIEDRIEDKDKAHQRFGITTAFVATRSGLTRWQDFTNQDPTQPNQEPPTSSQPPHFMKIHNRAIDEVWYKRAVDYYQEDPDAYVYSVPFDAATRNPEEVLVTATRAIFIEENSYRKAPAAVVGVTIKHKEFVNYFKNETHKCPSYPSTTNNCKTGKTCDSPSLDCYLLDDNGFVVVSEDDSDTGKFFGTLEGTIMESLVQSEVYKRVRIFDYQAVCLDSKMENNSASFLTTPIQMAKWAAHWMVSNVFWMLVKTHLYTLWDPNAAWAYTHNPEEAQYPNLGNTQHQDFHDYKEMGPDESLPPGQGASLNSYNGETVDYDVLLSEVQDLENEAEHNETQQEAVMDNQLMKEYVDDLDNLNYDISGVPPGGAPVDDGGPQYPQDYEEDQDGGYPSLELAYINTTHPRPCDKEVYLYKLQNHKLKQDGVYKPVKGKLSNCHTNGCGRPFSVQKVRSTNLILVAVNNLCPCDSRKLDIEPMEVKYDEEQKCRRLLMLHYRKRPQVCLNYHPDVSYFLSTRVS
;
A
#
# COMPACT_ATOMS: atom_id res chain seq x y z
N MET A 1 60.72 -60.01 20.95
CA MET A 1 60.73 -58.55 20.72
C MET A 1 60.00 -57.85 21.87
N LYS A 2 60.71 -57.23 22.82
CA LYS A 2 60.11 -56.49 23.95
C LYS A 2 59.68 -55.09 23.47
N LYS A 3 58.37 -54.81 23.39
CA LYS A 3 57.84 -53.44 23.19
C LYS A 3 58.01 -52.66 24.50
N ARG A 4 58.80 -51.58 24.46
CA ARG A 4 58.90 -50.60 25.56
C ARG A 4 57.57 -49.85 25.68
N PHE A 5 56.98 -49.84 26.88
CA PHE A 5 55.92 -48.89 27.23
C PHE A 5 56.56 -47.52 27.56
N PRO A 6 55.97 -46.39 27.12
CA PRO A 6 56.49 -45.06 27.42
C PRO A 6 56.29 -44.70 28.89
N SER A 7 57.15 -43.83 29.42
CA SER A 7 57.12 -43.42 30.83
C SER A 7 55.98 -42.41 31.11
N PRO A 8 55.50 -42.30 32.37
CA PRO A 8 54.40 -41.40 32.75
C PRO A 8 54.67 -39.90 32.45
N SER A 9 55.95 -39.50 32.37
CA SER A 9 56.34 -38.12 32.04
C SER A 9 56.08 -37.77 30.56
N ASP A 10 56.23 -38.73 29.65
CA ASP A 10 56.04 -38.51 28.20
C ASP A 10 54.56 -38.36 27.84
N GLU A 11 53.67 -39.05 28.57
CA GLU A 11 52.23 -38.96 28.37
C GLU A 11 51.68 -37.61 28.86
N HIS A 12 52.17 -37.11 30.00
CA HIS A 12 51.80 -35.79 30.55
C HIS A 12 52.26 -34.64 29.64
N HIS A 13 53.44 -34.73 29.03
CA HIS A 13 53.92 -33.77 28.03
C HIS A 13 53.14 -33.83 26.71
N ARG A 14 52.60 -35.01 26.34
CA ARG A 14 51.74 -35.17 25.16
C ARG A 14 50.37 -34.54 25.37
N VAL A 15 49.76 -34.74 26.54
CA VAL A 15 48.47 -34.12 26.92
C VAL A 15 48.58 -32.59 27.00
N LYS A 16 49.64 -32.05 27.63
CA LYS A 16 49.89 -30.60 27.64
C LYS A 16 50.06 -30.01 26.24
N ARG A 17 50.76 -30.70 25.33
CA ARG A 17 50.89 -30.27 23.93
C ARG A 17 49.56 -30.29 23.18
N LEU A 18 48.72 -31.30 23.40
CA LEU A 18 47.38 -31.37 22.80
C LEU A 18 46.44 -30.26 23.34
N ALA A 19 46.50 -29.97 24.64
CA ALA A 19 45.73 -28.89 25.26
C ALA A 19 46.16 -27.50 24.75
N LEU A 20 47.47 -27.24 24.63
CA LEU A 20 48.01 -26.01 24.03
C LEU A 20 47.64 -25.87 22.55
N LYS A 21 47.65 -26.98 21.80
CA LYS A 21 47.23 -27.01 20.39
C LYS A 21 45.73 -26.73 20.25
N SER A 22 44.89 -27.31 21.11
CA SER A 22 43.45 -27.03 21.18
C SER A 22 43.17 -25.57 21.54
N LYS A 23 43.88 -25.00 22.52
CA LYS A 23 43.75 -23.58 22.91
C LYS A 23 44.13 -22.65 21.76
N ARG A 24 45.25 -22.90 21.06
CA ARG A 24 45.64 -22.13 19.87
C ARG A 24 44.62 -22.19 18.74
N ILE A 25 43.99 -23.34 18.52
CA ILE A 25 42.95 -23.49 17.49
C ILE A 25 41.71 -22.67 17.86
N LYS A 26 41.27 -22.74 19.13
CA LYS A 26 40.15 -21.93 19.63
C LYS A 26 40.44 -20.42 19.55
N ASP A 27 41.62 -19.99 19.98
CA ASP A 27 42.03 -18.58 19.90
C ASP A 27 42.14 -18.10 18.44
N TRP A 28 42.61 -18.96 17.53
CA TRP A 28 42.67 -18.64 16.10
C TRP A 28 41.27 -18.54 15.48
N GLN A 29 40.36 -19.45 15.82
CA GLN A 29 38.96 -19.40 15.39
C GLN A 29 38.27 -18.13 15.91
N LEU A 30 38.49 -17.78 17.18
CA LEU A 30 37.95 -16.57 17.80
C LEU A 30 38.48 -15.29 17.13
N ARG A 31 39.79 -15.21 16.86
CA ARG A 31 40.38 -14.08 16.11
C ARG A 31 39.90 -14.01 14.66
N LYS A 32 39.68 -15.15 14.01
CA LYS A 32 39.09 -15.20 12.66
C LYS A 32 37.65 -14.68 12.69
N TRP A 33 36.87 -15.10 13.68
CA TRP A 33 35.50 -14.64 13.89
C TRP A 33 35.44 -13.13 14.18
N HIS A 34 36.25 -12.60 15.09
CA HIS A 34 36.30 -11.16 15.36
C HIS A 34 36.72 -10.33 14.14
N ARG A 35 37.67 -10.81 13.33
CA ARG A 35 38.04 -10.12 12.07
C ARG A 35 36.90 -10.13 11.06
N GLN A 36 36.11 -11.21 11.02
CA GLN A 36 34.95 -11.29 10.14
C GLN A 36 33.83 -10.36 10.62
N LEU A 37 33.58 -10.30 11.93
CA LEU A 37 32.63 -9.38 12.53
C LEU A 37 33.02 -7.91 12.28
N ALA A 38 34.30 -7.56 12.47
CA ALA A 38 34.80 -6.21 12.23
C ALA A 38 34.63 -5.78 10.76
N ARG A 39 34.89 -6.68 9.81
CA ARG A 39 34.65 -6.41 8.37
C ARG A 39 33.17 -6.19 8.06
N GLU A 40 32.28 -6.98 8.66
CA GLU A 40 30.83 -6.80 8.48
C GLU A 40 30.34 -5.51 9.14
N GLN A 41 30.87 -5.15 10.31
CA GLN A 41 30.57 -3.86 10.96
C GLN A 41 31.07 -2.67 10.16
N GLU A 42 32.26 -2.75 9.56
CA GLU A 42 32.79 -1.70 8.67
C GLU A 42 31.89 -1.51 7.44
N LYS A 43 31.48 -2.61 6.80
CA LYS A 43 30.50 -2.57 5.68
C LYS A 43 29.17 -1.95 6.10
N LEU A 44 28.65 -2.30 7.28
CA LEU A 44 27.43 -1.72 7.84
C LEU A 44 27.60 -0.22 8.14
N ARG A 45 28.75 0.20 8.66
CA ARG A 45 29.06 1.61 8.93
C ARG A 45 29.16 2.40 7.63
N GLN A 46 29.83 1.84 6.63
CA GLN A 46 29.94 2.42 5.30
C GLN A 46 28.58 2.51 4.61
N TRP A 47 27.76 1.46 4.69
CA TRP A 47 26.38 1.47 4.20
C TRP A 47 25.50 2.53 4.88
N ARG A 48 25.64 2.72 6.21
CA ARG A 48 24.94 3.79 6.94
C ARG A 48 25.38 5.19 6.52
N GLU A 49 26.68 5.39 6.30
CA GLU A 49 27.21 6.67 5.81
C GLU A 49 26.79 6.93 4.35
N ASP A 50 26.74 5.91 3.50
CA ASP A 50 26.24 6.03 2.13
C ASP A 50 24.75 6.42 2.09
N ILE A 51 23.92 5.85 2.99
CA ILE A 51 22.52 6.26 3.19
C ILE A 51 22.44 7.71 3.67
N ARG A 52 23.27 8.10 4.65
CA ARG A 52 23.30 9.47 5.18
C ARG A 52 23.73 10.49 4.14
N MET A 53 24.61 10.10 3.23
CA MET A 53 25.16 10.91 2.14
C MET A 53 24.31 10.83 0.86
N GLY A 54 23.20 10.07 0.86
CA GLY A 54 22.27 9.97 -0.28
C GLY A 54 22.88 9.37 -1.56
N ARG A 55 23.97 8.60 -1.46
CA ARG A 55 24.62 8.00 -2.63
C ARG A 55 23.81 6.79 -3.11
N ARG A 56 23.12 6.95 -4.25
CA ARG A 56 22.25 5.92 -4.86
C ARG A 56 23.00 4.71 -5.47
N ASP A 57 24.32 4.78 -5.59
CA ASP A 57 25.11 3.75 -6.29
C ASP A 57 25.62 2.61 -5.40
N SER A 58 25.23 2.54 -4.13
CA SER A 58 25.64 1.41 -3.28
C SER A 58 24.98 0.11 -3.75
N PRO A 59 25.74 -0.99 -3.99
CA PRO A 59 25.26 -2.21 -4.65
C PRO A 59 24.04 -2.90 -4.01
N GLY A 60 23.73 -2.61 -2.75
CA GLY A 60 22.56 -3.14 -2.04
C GLY A 60 21.27 -2.34 -2.19
N MET A 61 21.34 -1.09 -2.69
CA MET A 61 20.17 -0.21 -2.82
C MET A 61 19.37 -0.49 -4.11
N LYS A 62 19.99 -1.14 -5.10
CA LYS A 62 19.31 -1.63 -6.32
C LYS A 62 18.35 -2.80 -6.07
N GLU A 63 18.43 -3.48 -4.92
CA GLU A 63 17.62 -4.67 -4.62
C GLU A 63 16.31 -4.39 -3.84
N GLY A 64 15.98 -3.12 -3.57
CA GLY A 64 14.81 -2.74 -2.78
C GLY A 64 14.88 -3.17 -1.32
N TYR A 65 13.97 -2.67 -0.47
CA TYR A 65 13.92 -3.05 0.94
C TYR A 65 13.45 -4.51 1.09
N ARG A 66 14.21 -5.31 1.84
CA ARG A 66 13.84 -6.68 2.20
C ARG A 66 13.19 -6.69 3.58
N LEU A 67 11.85 -6.81 3.61
CA LEU A 67 11.12 -6.98 4.86
C LEU A 67 11.38 -8.37 5.44
N MET A 68 11.64 -8.42 6.74
CA MET A 68 11.98 -9.64 7.46
C MET A 68 11.26 -9.66 8.80
N THR A 69 10.88 -10.85 9.26
CA THR A 69 10.44 -11.11 10.62
C THR A 69 11.49 -11.93 11.36
N THR A 70 11.66 -11.72 12.66
CA THR A 70 12.73 -12.37 13.43
C THR A 70 12.13 -13.24 14.52
N VAL A 71 12.55 -14.50 14.57
CA VAL A 71 12.18 -15.41 15.66
C VAL A 71 13.30 -15.37 16.69
N SER A 72 12.97 -15.03 17.93
CA SER A 72 13.96 -14.81 18.99
C SER A 72 13.73 -15.70 20.22
N VAL A 73 14.83 -16.12 20.84
CA VAL A 73 14.83 -16.95 22.06
C VAL A 73 15.87 -16.40 23.05
N PRO A 74 15.50 -16.16 24.32
CA PRO A 74 16.45 -15.72 25.34
C PRO A 74 17.40 -16.86 25.76
N VAL A 75 18.67 -16.52 25.98
CA VAL A 75 19.72 -17.43 26.42
C VAL A 75 20.13 -17.08 27.84
N PHE A 76 19.94 -18.01 28.77
CA PHE A 76 20.23 -17.82 30.19
C PHE A 76 21.53 -18.50 30.63
N ASP A 77 22.22 -17.93 31.60
CA ASP A 77 23.37 -18.59 32.23
C ASP A 77 22.90 -19.79 33.07
N ARG A 78 23.45 -20.97 32.80
CA ARG A 78 23.11 -22.23 33.48
C ARG A 78 24.20 -22.71 34.45
N LYS A 79 25.17 -21.87 34.80
CA LYS A 79 26.21 -22.23 35.77
C LYS A 79 25.59 -22.61 37.13
N LYS A 80 26.00 -23.77 37.64
CA LYS A 80 25.63 -24.22 39.00
C LYS A 80 26.55 -23.54 40.03
N THR A 81 26.27 -22.28 40.34
CA THR A 81 26.90 -21.53 41.44
C THR A 81 26.09 -21.68 42.74
N SER A 82 26.73 -21.46 43.90
CA SER A 82 26.08 -21.47 45.21
C SER A 82 24.96 -20.43 45.34
N VAL A 83 25.04 -19.35 44.56
CA VAL A 83 23.96 -18.39 44.32
C VAL A 83 23.40 -18.64 42.93
N LYS A 84 22.11 -18.95 42.83
CA LYS A 84 21.38 -19.03 41.56
C LYS A 84 21.05 -17.61 41.10
N THR A 85 21.88 -17.02 40.25
CA THR A 85 21.54 -15.77 39.55
C THR A 85 20.86 -16.09 38.23
N ALA A 86 19.64 -15.60 38.01
CA ALA A 86 18.96 -15.68 36.72
C ALA A 86 19.53 -14.61 35.80
N ASN A 87 20.73 -14.84 35.25
CA ASN A 87 21.37 -13.87 34.36
C ASN A 87 21.05 -14.17 32.88
N LEU A 88 20.51 -13.17 32.17
CA LEU A 88 20.32 -13.22 30.73
C LEU A 88 21.68 -12.99 30.05
N LEU A 89 22.16 -13.99 29.31
CA LEU A 89 23.39 -13.87 28.53
C LEU A 89 23.17 -13.08 27.24
N GLY A 90 21.95 -13.17 26.68
CA GLY A 90 21.55 -12.47 25.47
C GLY A 90 20.33 -13.12 24.82
N VAL A 91 20.03 -12.70 23.60
CA VAL A 91 18.92 -13.23 22.80
C VAL A 91 19.50 -13.77 21.50
N ALA A 92 19.15 -15.01 21.15
CA ALA A 92 19.46 -15.59 19.85
C ALA A 92 18.27 -15.36 18.91
N GLY A 93 18.52 -14.85 17.71
CA GLY A 93 17.49 -14.59 16.72
C GLY A 93 17.82 -15.23 15.37
N THR A 94 16.78 -15.56 14.60
CA THR A 94 16.93 -15.92 13.18
C THR A 94 15.93 -15.12 12.36
N ASP A 95 16.41 -14.60 11.23
CA ASP A 95 15.60 -13.74 10.36
C ASP A 95 14.94 -14.59 9.26
N VAL A 96 13.67 -14.31 9.01
CA VAL A 96 12.85 -14.94 7.97
C VAL A 96 12.36 -13.83 7.03
N PRO A 97 12.82 -13.80 5.77
CA PRO A 97 12.31 -12.85 4.78
C PRO A 97 10.82 -13.08 4.51
N ILE A 98 10.03 -12.00 4.49
CA ILE A 98 8.57 -12.08 4.25
C ILE A 98 8.28 -12.69 2.87
N ARG A 99 9.12 -12.39 1.87
CA ARG A 99 9.02 -12.99 0.53
C ARG A 99 9.07 -14.52 0.56
N GLU A 100 9.82 -15.13 1.48
CA GLU A 100 9.86 -16.60 1.59
C GLU A 100 8.56 -17.17 2.15
N ILE A 101 7.86 -16.41 3.01
CA ILE A 101 6.53 -16.74 3.52
C ILE A 101 5.49 -16.61 2.39
N GLU A 102 5.52 -15.51 1.64
CA GLU A 102 4.62 -15.26 0.50
C GLU A 102 4.73 -16.37 -0.55
N LYS A 103 5.96 -16.81 -0.87
CA LYS A 103 6.18 -17.91 -1.82
C LYS A 103 5.57 -19.26 -1.36
N LEU A 104 5.14 -19.42 -0.11
CA LEU A 104 4.43 -20.63 0.36
C LEU A 104 2.95 -20.61 -0.04
N VAL A 105 2.39 -19.44 -0.33
CA VAL A 105 1.01 -19.28 -0.76
C VAL A 105 0.96 -19.01 -2.27
N PRO A 106 0.74 -20.03 -3.11
CA PRO A 106 0.79 -19.87 -4.57
C PRO A 106 -0.38 -19.01 -5.09
N PRO A 107 -0.12 -17.83 -5.70
CA PRO A 107 -1.17 -16.94 -6.20
C PRO A 107 -2.06 -17.59 -7.26
N TYR A 108 -1.47 -18.40 -8.14
CA TYR A 108 -2.20 -19.11 -9.20
C TYR A 108 -3.30 -20.06 -8.69
N LYS A 109 -3.18 -20.55 -7.44
CA LYS A 109 -4.21 -21.41 -6.82
C LYS A 109 -5.40 -20.59 -6.32
N LEU A 110 -5.16 -19.41 -5.77
CA LEU A 110 -6.19 -18.46 -5.31
C LEU A 110 -6.97 -17.88 -6.49
N GLY A 111 -6.29 -17.70 -7.63
CA GLY A 111 -6.89 -17.15 -8.84
C GLY A 111 -6.94 -15.62 -8.84
N VAL A 112 -7.58 -15.07 -9.86
CA VAL A 112 -7.63 -13.63 -10.12
C VAL A 112 -8.43 -12.95 -9.01
N ASN A 113 -7.95 -11.80 -8.52
CA ASN A 113 -8.59 -11.03 -7.45
C ASN A 113 -8.69 -11.76 -6.10
N GLY A 114 -8.16 -12.98 -5.99
CA GLY A 114 -7.99 -13.69 -4.73
C GLY A 114 -6.57 -13.47 -4.18
N TYR A 115 -6.47 -13.23 -2.89
CA TYR A 115 -5.17 -13.02 -2.23
C TYR A 115 -5.18 -13.59 -0.82
N SER A 116 -3.98 -13.72 -0.28
CA SER A 116 -3.78 -14.06 1.12
C SER A 116 -3.13 -12.90 1.83
N PHE A 117 -3.32 -12.86 3.14
CA PHE A 117 -2.70 -11.90 4.02
C PHE A 117 -2.47 -12.55 5.38
N MET A 118 -1.56 -12.00 6.17
CA MET A 118 -1.23 -12.53 7.48
C MET A 118 -1.26 -11.42 8.52
N VAL A 119 -1.87 -11.70 9.67
CA VAL A 119 -2.10 -10.73 10.74
C VAL A 119 -1.57 -11.29 12.06
N ASN A 120 -1.05 -10.43 12.94
CA ASN A 120 -0.61 -10.81 14.28
C ASN A 120 -1.72 -10.67 15.34
N THR A 121 -1.45 -11.11 16.57
CA THR A 121 -2.35 -10.93 17.75
C THR A 121 -2.73 -9.49 18.12
N ASN A 122 -2.03 -8.49 17.57
CA ASN A 122 -2.36 -7.06 17.75
C ASN A 122 -3.19 -6.51 16.58
N GLY A 123 -3.40 -7.32 15.54
CA GLY A 123 -4.09 -6.94 14.31
C GLY A 123 -3.23 -6.27 13.24
N TYR A 124 -1.92 -6.14 13.48
CA TYR A 124 -0.98 -5.61 12.47
C TYR A 124 -0.73 -6.63 11.37
N VAL A 125 -0.66 -6.11 10.15
CA VAL A 125 -0.46 -6.89 8.93
C VAL A 125 1.03 -7.21 8.76
N LEU A 126 1.35 -8.48 8.58
CA LEU A 126 2.69 -8.93 8.22
C LEU A 126 2.93 -8.76 6.72
N TYR A 127 1.98 -9.19 5.89
CA TYR A 127 1.96 -8.96 4.44
C TYR A 127 0.51 -8.88 3.94
N HIS A 128 0.30 -8.06 2.92
CA HIS A 128 -0.95 -7.88 2.20
C HIS A 128 -0.65 -7.20 0.84
N PRO A 129 -1.39 -7.49 -0.25
CA PRO A 129 -1.16 -6.85 -1.55
C PRO A 129 -1.13 -5.31 -1.51
N ASP A 130 -2.05 -4.71 -0.76
CA ASP A 130 -2.18 -3.25 -0.60
C ASP A 130 -1.32 -2.64 0.53
N LEU A 131 -0.46 -3.44 1.18
CA LEU A 131 0.52 -2.91 2.14
C LEU A 131 1.62 -2.15 1.40
N ARG A 132 1.74 -0.84 1.65
CA ARG A 132 2.72 0.06 1.00
C ARG A 132 3.71 0.61 2.03
N PRO A 133 4.76 -0.15 2.40
CA PRO A 133 5.73 0.25 3.43
C PRO A 133 6.76 1.27 2.93
N VAL A 134 6.91 1.43 1.62
CA VAL A 134 7.88 2.33 0.98
C VAL A 134 7.14 3.47 0.28
N PHE A 135 7.68 4.68 0.37
CA PHE A 135 7.26 5.86 -0.37
C PHE A 135 8.49 6.48 -1.03
N GLN A 136 8.52 6.54 -2.36
CA GLN A 136 9.63 7.11 -3.14
C GLN A 136 11.03 6.61 -2.65
N ASP A 137 11.18 5.29 -2.53
CA ASP A 137 12.39 4.62 -2.04
C ASP A 137 12.79 4.92 -0.57
N ILE A 138 11.91 5.54 0.20
CA ILE A 138 12.07 5.79 1.63
C ILE A 138 11.07 4.92 2.41
N LEU A 139 11.54 4.23 3.45
CA LEU A 139 10.64 3.50 4.36
C LEU A 139 9.74 4.50 5.11
N LYS A 140 8.44 4.25 5.08
CA LYS A 140 7.48 5.07 5.82
C LYS A 140 7.69 4.91 7.32
N PRO A 141 7.53 5.97 8.13
CA PRO A 141 7.44 5.80 9.57
C PRO A 141 6.24 4.88 9.91
N ASN A 142 6.38 4.04 10.93
CA ASN A 142 5.34 3.12 11.41
C ASN A 142 4.87 2.05 10.39
N TYR A 143 5.67 1.74 9.37
CA TYR A 143 5.36 0.68 8.39
C TYR A 143 5.13 -0.70 9.03
N ASN A 144 5.67 -0.93 10.24
CA ASN A 144 5.57 -2.16 11.01
C ASN A 144 4.30 -2.26 11.88
N SER A 145 3.53 -1.18 12.00
CA SER A 145 2.32 -1.10 12.83
C SER A 145 1.07 -0.76 12.02
N VAL A 146 1.09 -1.03 10.71
CA VAL A 146 -0.08 -0.86 9.83
C VAL A 146 -1.12 -1.91 10.21
N ASP A 147 -2.32 -1.45 10.50
CA ASP A 147 -3.41 -2.30 10.98
C ASP A 147 -4.23 -2.89 9.82
N PHE A 148 -4.85 -4.05 10.02
CA PHE A 148 -5.73 -4.64 9.01
C PHE A 148 -6.86 -3.68 8.57
N ALA A 149 -7.38 -2.88 9.49
CA ALA A 149 -8.41 -1.86 9.23
C ALA A 149 -7.93 -0.67 8.39
N GLU A 150 -6.62 -0.51 8.20
CA GLU A 150 -6.04 0.57 7.39
C GLU A 150 -5.75 0.14 5.95
N VAL A 151 -5.80 -1.17 5.69
CA VAL A 151 -5.48 -1.75 4.38
C VAL A 151 -6.75 -2.16 3.65
N GLU A 152 -7.69 -2.81 4.35
CA GLU A 152 -8.95 -3.26 3.78
C GLU A 152 -10.07 -2.25 4.01
N LEU A 153 -10.76 -1.85 2.94
CA LEU A 153 -11.77 -0.81 2.98
C LEU A 153 -13.19 -1.42 2.77
N PRO A 154 -14.05 -1.45 3.80
CA PRO A 154 -15.43 -1.91 3.65
C PRO A 154 -16.24 -0.96 2.75
N ASP A 155 -17.25 -1.49 2.06
CA ASP A 155 -18.18 -0.70 1.23
C ASP A 155 -19.24 0.01 2.10
N ASP A 156 -18.77 0.90 2.98
CA ASP A 156 -19.61 1.74 3.83
C ASP A 156 -19.38 3.22 3.52
N ASP A 157 -20.42 4.03 3.69
CA ASP A 157 -20.37 5.47 3.64
C ASP A 157 -20.28 6.03 5.08
N SER A 158 -19.52 5.38 5.97
CA SER A 158 -19.18 5.87 7.33
C SER A 158 -17.99 6.84 7.30
N GLU A 159 -17.81 7.63 8.36
CA GLU A 159 -16.66 8.53 8.48
C GLU A 159 -15.33 7.74 8.62
N PRO A 160 -14.17 8.39 8.40
CA PRO A 160 -12.88 7.72 8.50
C PRO A 160 -12.72 7.03 9.85
N ARG A 161 -12.27 5.77 9.82
CA ARG A 161 -12.02 4.93 11.01
C ARG A 161 -13.23 4.77 11.94
N GLU A 162 -14.45 4.93 11.43
CA GLU A 162 -15.66 4.54 12.15
C GLU A 162 -15.94 3.03 12.02
N ASN A 163 -16.58 2.50 13.07
CA ASN A 163 -16.65 1.08 13.34
C ASN A 163 -17.78 0.41 12.56
N ASN A 164 -17.49 -0.10 11.36
CA ASN A 164 -18.34 -1.13 10.76
C ASN A 164 -18.24 -2.41 11.62
N THR A 165 -19.36 -2.80 12.23
CA THR A 165 -19.40 -3.93 13.17
C THR A 165 -18.96 -5.23 12.53
N GLU A 166 -19.40 -5.52 11.30
CA GLU A 166 -19.09 -6.78 10.61
C GLU A 166 -17.59 -6.90 10.30
N PHE A 167 -16.95 -5.80 9.90
CA PHE A 167 -15.53 -5.78 9.61
C PHE A 167 -14.67 -5.90 10.88
N LEU A 168 -15.10 -5.28 11.98
CA LEU A 168 -14.43 -5.41 13.27
C LEU A 168 -14.59 -6.81 13.89
N ASP A 169 -15.70 -7.48 13.59
CA ASP A 169 -15.90 -8.88 13.97
C ASP A 169 -14.89 -9.78 13.23
N LEU A 170 -14.73 -9.63 11.91
CA LEU A 170 -13.69 -10.34 11.13
C LEU A 170 -12.30 -10.14 11.72
N ARG A 171 -11.99 -8.88 12.06
CA ARG A 171 -10.73 -8.51 12.69
C ARG A 171 -10.54 -9.19 14.04
N ARG A 172 -11.58 -9.23 14.88
CA ARG A 172 -11.53 -9.92 16.18
C ARG A 172 -11.29 -11.41 15.99
N ASP A 173 -11.95 -12.04 15.02
CA ASP A 173 -11.79 -13.47 14.72
C ASP A 173 -10.36 -13.81 14.26
N LEU A 174 -9.75 -12.93 13.45
CA LEU A 174 -8.33 -13.01 13.09
C LEU A 174 -7.41 -12.93 14.31
N ILE A 175 -7.68 -12.02 15.25
CA ILE A 175 -6.87 -11.84 16.47
C ILE A 175 -7.06 -13.00 17.46
N GLU A 176 -8.26 -13.54 17.54
CA GLU A 176 -8.60 -14.65 18.43
C GLU A 176 -8.16 -16.01 17.90
N HIS A 177 -7.68 -16.06 16.66
CA HIS A 177 -7.23 -17.27 15.97
C HIS A 177 -8.39 -18.23 15.65
N GLN A 178 -9.59 -17.67 15.40
CA GLN A 178 -10.77 -18.47 15.07
C GLN A 178 -10.78 -18.90 13.60
N ASN A 179 -11.36 -20.07 13.34
CA ASN A 179 -11.59 -20.58 11.99
C ASN A 179 -13.01 -20.19 11.55
N VAL A 180 -13.12 -19.08 10.82
CA VAL A 180 -14.39 -18.46 10.42
C VAL A 180 -14.39 -18.15 8.93
N GLU A 181 -15.57 -18.29 8.33
CA GLU A 181 -15.84 -17.82 6.97
C GLU A 181 -16.83 -16.65 7.05
N GLN A 182 -16.47 -15.50 6.49
CA GLN A 182 -17.32 -14.32 6.46
C GLN A 182 -17.35 -13.71 5.07
N VAL A 183 -18.49 -13.16 4.67
CA VAL A 183 -18.64 -12.45 3.40
C VAL A 183 -18.78 -10.97 3.71
N LEU A 184 -17.96 -10.14 3.07
CA LEU A 184 -17.99 -8.70 3.20
C LEU A 184 -17.95 -8.06 1.81
N ARG A 185 -18.63 -6.92 1.68
CA ARG A 185 -18.53 -6.09 0.48
C ARG A 185 -17.45 -5.04 0.70
N ILE A 186 -16.47 -4.99 -0.19
CA ILE A 186 -15.31 -4.11 -0.06
C ILE A 186 -15.17 -3.17 -1.25
N LYS A 187 -14.51 -2.04 -1.00
CA LYS A 187 -14.06 -1.05 -1.99
C LYS A 187 -12.55 -1.28 -2.20
N SER A 188 -12.14 -1.66 -3.40
CA SER A 188 -10.73 -1.79 -3.77
C SER A 188 -10.39 -0.74 -4.82
N HIS A 189 -9.20 -0.17 -4.72
CA HIS A 189 -8.71 0.81 -5.68
C HIS A 189 -7.71 0.17 -6.65
N LEU A 190 -7.72 0.61 -7.90
CA LEU A 190 -6.76 0.24 -8.93
C LEU A 190 -6.02 1.47 -9.45
N ASP A 191 -4.87 1.25 -10.10
CA ASP A 191 -4.07 2.30 -10.74
C ASP A 191 -3.76 3.49 -9.81
N GLU A 192 -3.18 3.21 -8.62
CA GLU A 192 -2.78 4.25 -7.66
C GLU A 192 -3.94 5.17 -7.22
N MET A 193 -5.06 4.57 -6.85
CA MET A 193 -6.28 5.29 -6.39
C MET A 193 -7.00 6.11 -7.45
N LYS A 194 -6.83 5.79 -8.74
CA LYS A 194 -7.55 6.45 -9.84
C LYS A 194 -8.85 5.74 -10.21
N ARG A 195 -8.91 4.41 -10.05
CA ARG A 195 -10.08 3.60 -10.40
C ARG A 195 -10.63 2.90 -9.17
N LEU A 196 -11.95 2.76 -9.13
CA LEU A 196 -12.67 2.06 -8.06
C LEU A 196 -13.27 0.77 -8.59
N VAL A 197 -13.11 -0.31 -7.82
CA VAL A 197 -13.86 -1.54 -7.97
C VAL A 197 -14.55 -1.87 -6.65
N GLN A 198 -15.86 -2.10 -6.70
CA GLN A 198 -16.62 -2.63 -5.57
C GLN A 198 -16.90 -4.10 -5.83
N ARG A 199 -16.56 -4.97 -4.87
CA ARG A 199 -16.70 -6.42 -5.00
C ARG A 199 -17.15 -7.05 -3.69
N GLU A 200 -17.89 -8.14 -3.79
CA GLU A 200 -18.17 -9.00 -2.65
C GLU A 200 -17.05 -10.04 -2.52
N GLN A 201 -16.43 -10.08 -1.34
CA GLN A 201 -15.38 -11.02 -1.03
C GLN A 201 -15.77 -11.93 0.12
N ARG A 202 -15.25 -13.14 0.05
CA ARG A 202 -15.38 -14.14 1.09
C ARG A 202 -14.02 -14.35 1.73
N TYR A 203 -13.95 -14.04 3.02
CA TYR A 203 -12.77 -14.18 3.85
C TYR A 203 -12.80 -15.52 4.58
N PHE A 204 -11.66 -16.20 4.59
CA PHE A 204 -11.41 -17.41 5.36
C PHE A 204 -10.27 -17.13 6.31
N THR A 205 -10.50 -17.31 7.60
CA THR A 205 -9.50 -17.04 8.65
C THR A 205 -9.05 -18.34 9.29
N GLN A 206 -7.77 -18.45 9.61
CA GLN A 206 -7.25 -19.57 10.39
C GLN A 206 -6.00 -19.17 11.19
N GLY A 207 -5.97 -19.50 12.48
CA GLY A 207 -4.76 -19.36 13.30
C GLY A 207 -3.68 -20.37 12.92
N ILE A 208 -2.41 -19.95 12.93
CA ILE A 208 -1.27 -20.84 12.71
C ILE A 208 -0.76 -21.35 14.06
N ASP A 209 -0.92 -22.65 14.28
CA ASP A 209 -0.52 -23.32 15.52
C ASP A 209 0.95 -23.05 15.90
N GLY A 210 1.17 -22.73 17.18
CA GLY A 210 2.51 -22.43 17.70
C GLY A 210 3.09 -21.06 17.33
N THR A 211 2.32 -20.21 16.64
CA THR A 211 2.74 -18.84 16.29
C THR A 211 1.67 -17.81 16.68
N PRO A 212 2.04 -16.51 16.83
CA PRO A 212 1.07 -15.46 17.09
C PRO A 212 0.32 -14.98 15.83
N PHE A 213 0.47 -15.68 14.70
CA PHE A 213 -0.03 -15.25 13.40
C PHE A 213 -1.31 -16.00 13.01
N SER A 214 -2.20 -15.29 12.33
CA SER A 214 -3.36 -15.83 11.63
C SER A 214 -3.22 -15.59 10.14
N LEU A 215 -3.56 -16.60 9.35
CA LEU A 215 -3.67 -16.51 7.91
C LEU A 215 -5.11 -16.15 7.52
N GLY A 216 -5.26 -15.13 6.69
CA GLY A 216 -6.49 -14.77 6.02
C GLY A 216 -6.38 -15.04 4.52
N ILE A 217 -7.45 -15.57 3.93
CA ILE A 217 -7.58 -15.72 2.47
C ILE A 217 -8.86 -15.02 2.04
N ALA A 218 -8.74 -14.08 1.10
CA ALA A 218 -9.86 -13.39 0.48
C ALA A 218 -10.10 -13.96 -0.92
N MET A 219 -11.33 -14.38 -1.21
CA MET A 219 -11.74 -14.87 -2.54
C MET A 219 -12.97 -14.12 -3.05
N PRO A 220 -13.00 -13.70 -4.33
CA PRO A 220 -14.14 -12.99 -4.89
C PRO A 220 -15.36 -13.91 -5.04
N GLN A 221 -16.53 -13.40 -4.65
CA GLN A 221 -17.79 -14.09 -4.81
C GLN A 221 -18.20 -14.14 -6.30
N GLY A 222 -18.65 -15.30 -6.76
CA GLY A 222 -19.10 -15.54 -8.14
C GLY A 222 -18.12 -16.32 -9.00
N TYR A 223 -16.80 -16.11 -8.86
CA TYR A 223 -15.80 -16.78 -9.71
C TYR A 223 -14.51 -17.22 -9.02
N GLY A 224 -14.28 -16.90 -7.74
CA GLY A 224 -13.09 -17.34 -7.00
C GLY A 224 -13.16 -18.77 -6.45
N ARG A 225 -14.37 -19.33 -6.31
CA ARG A 225 -14.58 -20.66 -5.67
C ARG A 225 -14.17 -21.82 -6.58
N TYR A 226 -14.33 -21.65 -7.88
CA TYR A 226 -14.06 -22.68 -8.87
C TYR A 226 -12.87 -22.29 -9.72
N LYS A 227 -12.20 -23.31 -10.24
CA LYS A 227 -10.95 -23.18 -10.94
C LYS A 227 -11.03 -24.06 -12.18
N VAL A 228 -10.64 -23.54 -13.34
CA VAL A 228 -10.51 -24.38 -14.54
C VAL A 228 -9.36 -25.36 -14.29
N TYR A 229 -9.64 -26.66 -14.48
CA TYR A 229 -8.64 -27.71 -14.35
C TYR A 229 -8.19 -28.15 -15.74
N GLY A 230 -6.94 -27.82 -16.07
CA GLY A 230 -6.27 -28.28 -17.27
C GLY A 230 -4.82 -28.57 -16.93
N GLN A 231 -4.43 -29.83 -16.94
CA GLN A 231 -3.06 -30.26 -16.65
C GLN A 231 -2.68 -31.36 -17.63
N ILE A 232 -1.46 -31.27 -18.17
CA ILE A 232 -0.87 -32.33 -19.00
C ILE A 232 0.26 -32.95 -18.21
N GLU A 233 0.23 -34.27 -18.04
CA GLU A 233 1.34 -34.96 -17.38
C GLU A 233 2.58 -34.96 -18.28
N LEU A 234 3.62 -34.26 -17.85
CA LEU A 234 4.89 -34.14 -18.57
C LEU A 234 5.50 -35.50 -18.95
N SER A 235 5.40 -36.52 -18.08
CA SER A 235 5.88 -37.87 -18.39
C SER A 235 5.12 -38.53 -19.54
N LEU A 236 3.81 -38.29 -19.65
CA LEU A 236 3.00 -38.82 -20.74
C LEU A 236 3.34 -38.09 -22.04
N GLU A 237 3.46 -36.77 -22.00
CA GLU A 237 3.77 -35.93 -23.16
C GLU A 237 5.14 -36.27 -23.79
N ILE A 238 6.15 -36.55 -22.94
CA ILE A 238 7.49 -36.95 -23.41
C ILE A 238 7.48 -38.37 -23.97
N SER A 239 6.64 -39.25 -23.43
CA SER A 239 6.57 -40.65 -23.85
C SER A 239 5.75 -40.88 -25.14
N ASP A 240 4.86 -39.94 -25.50
CA ASP A 240 3.98 -40.08 -26.66
C ASP A 240 4.73 -39.73 -27.96
N PRO A 241 4.96 -40.70 -28.87
CA PRO A 241 5.62 -40.45 -30.14
C PRO A 241 4.78 -39.60 -31.12
N ARG A 242 3.50 -39.38 -30.85
CA ARG A 242 2.61 -38.53 -31.66
C ARG A 242 2.48 -37.12 -31.13
N SER A 243 2.87 -36.86 -29.88
CA SER A 243 2.84 -35.49 -29.37
C SER A 243 4.03 -34.70 -29.87
N ASN A 244 3.81 -33.41 -30.12
CA ASN A 244 4.93 -32.49 -30.26
C ASN A 244 5.63 -32.46 -28.90
N LYS A 245 6.96 -32.64 -28.90
CA LYS A 245 7.76 -32.57 -27.68
C LYS A 245 7.37 -31.35 -26.85
N ALA A 246 7.36 -31.47 -25.51
CA ALA A 246 6.91 -30.40 -24.62
C ALA A 246 7.62 -29.05 -24.87
N MET A 247 8.90 -29.08 -25.26
CA MET A 247 9.64 -27.87 -25.65
C MET A 247 9.11 -27.18 -26.90
N ALA A 248 8.55 -27.92 -27.86
CA ALA A 248 8.10 -27.37 -29.14
C ALA A 248 7.01 -26.31 -28.99
N HIS A 249 6.23 -26.36 -27.89
CA HIS A 249 5.22 -25.35 -27.59
C HIS A 249 5.81 -23.99 -27.21
N PHE A 250 7.08 -23.93 -26.82
CA PHE A 250 7.76 -22.72 -26.35
C PHE A 250 8.84 -22.25 -27.33
N THR A 251 9.12 -23.00 -28.40
CA THR A 251 10.10 -22.60 -29.42
C THR A 251 9.55 -21.63 -30.46
N THR A 252 8.23 -21.56 -30.62
CA THR A 252 7.56 -20.77 -31.66
C THR A 252 6.67 -19.68 -31.06
N GLY A 253 6.74 -18.47 -31.61
CA GLY A 253 5.90 -17.33 -31.22
C GLY A 253 6.47 -16.51 -30.05
N ASN A 254 5.89 -15.34 -29.82
CA ASN A 254 6.27 -14.45 -28.73
C ASN A 254 5.48 -14.80 -27.46
N TRP A 255 6.20 -15.09 -26.37
CA TRP A 255 5.61 -15.43 -25.08
C TRP A 255 6.45 -14.90 -23.92
N SER A 256 5.81 -14.75 -22.77
CA SER A 256 6.43 -14.38 -21.50
C SER A 256 5.74 -15.12 -20.35
N LEU A 257 6.48 -15.27 -19.24
CA LEU A 257 5.98 -15.86 -18.01
C LEU A 257 5.94 -14.82 -16.90
N HIS A 258 5.13 -15.12 -15.89
CA HIS A 258 5.05 -14.30 -14.71
C HIS A 258 6.41 -14.24 -13.98
N PRO A 259 7.01 -13.04 -13.76
CA PRO A 259 8.34 -12.90 -13.18
C PRO A 259 8.42 -13.29 -11.70
N ASP A 260 7.38 -13.00 -10.91
CA ASP A 260 7.42 -13.25 -9.46
C ASP A 260 7.10 -14.69 -9.06
N TRP A 261 6.61 -15.54 -9.98
CA TRP A 261 6.15 -16.89 -9.66
C TRP A 261 7.29 -17.90 -9.74
N VAL A 262 7.27 -18.87 -8.83
CA VAL A 262 8.27 -19.93 -8.79
C VAL A 262 7.75 -21.16 -9.53
N TYR A 263 8.07 -21.23 -10.84
CA TYR A 263 7.82 -22.44 -11.63
C TYR A 263 8.85 -23.53 -11.29
N CYS A 264 10.12 -23.18 -11.43
CA CYS A 264 11.28 -24.01 -11.16
C CYS A 264 12.43 -23.17 -10.59
N GLU A 265 12.92 -23.49 -9.40
CA GLU A 265 14.02 -22.81 -8.73
C GLU A 265 15.22 -23.77 -8.60
N TYR A 266 16.39 -23.34 -9.04
CA TYR A 266 17.63 -24.12 -8.98
C TYR A 266 18.54 -23.59 -7.86
N LYS A 267 18.96 -24.47 -6.95
CA LYS A 267 19.93 -24.10 -5.89
C LYS A 267 21.35 -24.34 -6.40
N TYR A 268 22.02 -23.29 -6.84
CA TYR A 268 23.44 -23.33 -7.21
C TYR A 268 24.32 -22.87 -6.02
N ASN A 269 25.64 -23.12 -6.09
CA ASN A 269 26.58 -22.66 -5.07
C ASN A 269 26.71 -21.12 -5.07
N GLN A 270 27.15 -20.53 -3.96
CA GLN A 270 27.20 -19.07 -3.70
C GLN A 270 27.84 -18.19 -4.80
N GLU A 271 28.75 -18.71 -5.63
CA GLU A 271 29.37 -17.96 -6.74
C GLU A 271 28.52 -17.93 -8.02
N GLN A 272 27.54 -18.82 -8.15
CA GLN A 272 26.56 -18.90 -9.25
C GLN A 272 25.17 -18.39 -8.84
N GLU A 273 24.97 -18.04 -7.58
CA GLU A 273 23.72 -17.42 -7.12
C GLU A 273 23.54 -16.02 -7.73
N GLU A 274 24.61 -15.25 -7.91
CA GLU A 274 24.54 -13.90 -8.50
C GLU A 274 24.19 -13.90 -9.99
N SER A 275 24.68 -14.88 -10.78
CA SER A 275 24.39 -14.96 -12.23
C SER A 275 23.04 -15.59 -12.57
N ASN A 276 22.43 -16.34 -11.64
CA ASN A 276 21.17 -17.05 -11.87
C ASN A 276 19.96 -16.31 -11.28
N LYS A 277 20.20 -15.43 -10.30
CA LYS A 277 19.20 -14.44 -9.87
C LYS A 277 18.81 -13.49 -11.00
N THR A 278 19.64 -13.39 -12.03
CA THR A 278 19.41 -12.59 -13.25
C THR A 278 18.86 -13.39 -14.43
N MET A 279 18.68 -14.72 -14.33
CA MET A 279 18.04 -15.49 -15.41
C MET A 279 16.53 -15.28 -15.40
N ALA A 280 15.96 -15.00 -16.58
CA ALA A 280 14.54 -14.83 -16.76
C ALA A 280 13.79 -16.17 -16.50
N PRO A 281 12.55 -16.14 -15.97
CA PRO A 281 11.75 -17.36 -15.74
C PRO A 281 11.57 -18.22 -17.00
N GLU A 282 11.52 -17.59 -18.17
CA GLU A 282 11.42 -18.23 -19.48
C GLU A 282 12.63 -19.13 -19.76
N ASP A 283 13.84 -18.64 -19.52
CA ASP A 283 15.07 -19.39 -19.71
C ASP A 283 15.19 -20.55 -18.71
N GLN A 284 14.78 -20.31 -17.46
CA GLN A 284 14.74 -21.36 -16.44
C GLN A 284 13.77 -22.48 -16.81
N MET A 285 12.63 -22.14 -17.42
CA MET A 285 11.65 -23.11 -17.92
C MET A 285 12.19 -23.90 -19.11
N LEU A 286 12.81 -23.24 -20.08
CA LEU A 286 13.41 -23.92 -21.24
C LEU A 286 14.51 -24.90 -20.81
N GLU A 287 15.35 -24.51 -19.85
CA GLU A 287 16.37 -25.38 -19.27
C GLU A 287 15.76 -26.54 -18.48
N PHE A 288 14.64 -26.33 -17.79
CA PHE A 288 13.91 -27.40 -17.14
C PHE A 288 13.38 -28.44 -18.13
N LEU A 289 12.73 -27.98 -19.21
CA LEU A 289 12.17 -28.85 -20.24
C LEU A 289 13.29 -29.61 -20.98
N SER A 290 14.44 -28.98 -21.25
CA SER A 290 15.61 -29.62 -21.88
C SER A 290 16.15 -30.78 -21.03
N ARG A 291 16.09 -30.64 -19.70
CA ARG A 291 16.47 -31.70 -18.75
C ARG A 291 15.42 -32.79 -18.64
N ALA A 292 14.14 -32.42 -18.67
CA ALA A 292 13.03 -33.36 -18.57
C ALA A 292 12.96 -34.31 -19.79
N GLU A 293 13.35 -33.86 -20.98
CA GLU A 293 13.42 -34.69 -22.19
C GLU A 293 14.50 -35.79 -22.13
N LYS A 294 15.44 -35.74 -21.16
CA LYS A 294 16.50 -36.75 -21.04
C LYS A 294 15.94 -38.09 -20.54
N PRO A 295 16.43 -39.23 -21.06
CA PRO A 295 15.97 -40.54 -20.61
C PRO A 295 16.25 -40.75 -19.12
N HIS A 296 15.34 -41.44 -18.42
CA HIS A 296 15.39 -41.72 -16.97
C HIS A 296 15.23 -40.51 -16.04
N TRP A 297 14.80 -39.36 -16.54
CA TRP A 297 14.45 -38.22 -15.70
C TRP A 297 13.30 -38.55 -14.73
N LYS A 298 13.37 -38.00 -13.52
CA LYS A 298 12.33 -38.15 -12.47
C LYS A 298 12.02 -36.80 -11.85
N TRP A 299 10.73 -36.56 -11.64
CA TRP A 299 10.25 -35.38 -10.92
C TRP A 299 10.75 -35.39 -9.47
N ARG A 300 11.43 -34.32 -9.03
CA ARG A 300 11.79 -34.09 -7.62
C ARG A 300 11.02 -32.86 -7.13
N SER A 301 10.24 -33.03 -6.05
CA SER A 301 9.26 -32.03 -5.58
C SER A 301 9.59 -31.39 -4.23
N THR A 302 10.70 -31.74 -3.58
CA THR A 302 10.91 -31.35 -2.18
C THR A 302 11.57 -29.99 -2.05
N ARG A 303 10.78 -28.97 -1.68
CA ARG A 303 11.21 -27.61 -1.35
C ARG A 303 12.26 -27.60 -0.22
N THR A 304 12.02 -28.45 0.78
CA THR A 304 12.91 -28.90 1.88
C THR A 304 12.16 -30.03 2.60
N ARG A 305 12.86 -31.03 3.17
CA ARG A 305 12.18 -31.99 4.08
C ARG A 305 11.80 -31.24 5.36
N PRO A 306 10.58 -31.40 5.90
CA PRO A 306 10.27 -30.86 7.22
C PRO A 306 11.31 -31.40 8.23
N PRO A 307 11.80 -30.58 9.16
CA PRO A 307 12.63 -31.08 10.24
C PRO A 307 11.83 -32.18 10.97
N PRO A 308 12.49 -33.28 11.39
CA PRO A 308 11.81 -34.37 12.09
C PRO A 308 11.11 -33.83 13.33
N GLU A 309 9.89 -34.32 13.61
CA GLU A 309 9.13 -33.92 14.79
C GLU A 309 9.98 -34.03 16.07
N PRO A 310 9.87 -33.06 17.00
CA PRO A 310 10.62 -33.08 18.26
C PRO A 310 10.22 -34.22 19.19
N THR A 311 9.13 -34.94 18.92
CA THR A 311 8.66 -36.13 19.65
C THR A 311 9.55 -37.36 19.45
N MET A 312 10.55 -37.30 18.56
CA MET A 312 11.59 -38.33 18.44
C MET A 312 13.00 -37.81 18.76
N ALA A 313 13.12 -36.87 19.69
CA ALA A 313 14.41 -36.56 20.30
C ALA A 313 14.80 -37.67 21.30
N GLN A 314 15.75 -38.55 20.92
CA GLN A 314 16.97 -38.87 21.72
C GLN A 314 17.71 -40.16 21.33
N SER A 315 17.19 -41.08 20.51
CA SER A 315 17.84 -42.40 20.32
C SER A 315 18.42 -42.69 18.92
N GLN A 316 18.22 -41.85 17.90
CA GLN A 316 18.71 -42.12 16.53
C GLN A 316 19.77 -41.17 15.97
N TYR A 317 20.26 -40.20 16.77
CA TYR A 317 21.28 -39.24 16.32
C TYR A 317 22.68 -39.84 16.08
N ALA A 318 22.89 -41.13 16.30
CA ALA A 318 24.19 -41.79 16.14
C ALA A 318 24.39 -42.51 14.77
N ASN A 319 23.34 -42.69 13.95
CA ASN A 319 23.41 -43.48 12.72
C ASN A 319 23.00 -42.73 11.44
N TYR A 320 23.05 -41.39 11.46
CA TYR A 320 22.90 -40.62 10.23
C TYR A 320 24.20 -40.69 9.42
N LYS A 321 24.28 -41.63 8.47
CA LYS A 321 25.28 -41.59 7.41
C LYS A 321 25.07 -40.29 6.64
N GLN A 322 26.07 -39.40 6.71
CA GLN A 322 26.16 -38.27 5.79
C GLN A 322 26.10 -38.83 4.36
N PRO A 323 25.19 -38.35 3.49
CA PRO A 323 25.26 -38.66 2.07
C PRO A 323 26.61 -38.19 1.54
N THR A 324 27.24 -39.00 0.68
CA THR A 324 28.45 -38.64 -0.06
C THR A 324 28.22 -37.32 -0.80
N GLN A 325 29.06 -36.32 -0.51
CA GLN A 325 28.86 -34.89 -0.81
C GLN A 325 28.88 -34.50 -2.30
N GLU A 326 29.10 -35.42 -3.25
CA GLU A 326 29.40 -35.05 -4.65
C GLU A 326 28.27 -35.32 -5.66
N ASP A 327 27.37 -36.28 -5.42
CA ASP A 327 26.26 -36.60 -6.36
C ASP A 327 24.95 -35.83 -6.07
N ASP A 328 24.78 -35.30 -4.85
CA ASP A 328 23.51 -34.66 -4.43
C ASP A 328 23.50 -33.13 -4.59
N ARG A 329 24.63 -32.52 -5.02
CA ARG A 329 24.81 -31.06 -5.11
C ARG A 329 24.52 -30.45 -6.48
N ARG A 330 24.49 -31.25 -7.55
CA ARG A 330 24.23 -30.76 -8.93
C ARG A 330 22.76 -30.81 -9.36
N ASP A 331 21.92 -31.50 -8.59
CA ASP A 331 20.54 -31.82 -8.97
C ASP A 331 19.47 -31.25 -7.99
N ASN A 332 19.83 -30.27 -7.15
CA ASN A 332 18.91 -29.73 -6.16
C ASN A 332 18.07 -28.58 -6.75
N TYR A 333 17.00 -28.94 -7.44
CA TYR A 333 16.00 -27.99 -7.96
C TYR A 333 14.62 -28.28 -7.36
N TYR A 334 13.82 -27.23 -7.23
CA TYR A 334 12.43 -27.29 -6.80
C TYR A 334 11.53 -26.83 -7.93
N CYS A 335 10.62 -27.68 -8.40
CA CYS A 335 9.61 -27.28 -9.38
C CYS A 335 8.21 -27.58 -8.85
N ASP A 336 7.30 -26.63 -9.01
CA ASP A 336 5.88 -26.83 -8.72
C ASP A 336 5.24 -27.65 -9.83
N LYS A 337 4.89 -28.90 -9.50
CA LYS A 337 4.29 -29.84 -10.45
C LYS A 337 2.97 -29.35 -11.01
N ASP A 338 2.10 -28.82 -10.16
CA ASP A 338 0.75 -28.44 -10.55
C ASP A 338 0.79 -27.26 -11.54
N LEU A 339 1.66 -26.29 -11.27
CA LEU A 339 1.83 -25.09 -12.07
C LEU A 339 2.44 -25.40 -13.44
N VAL A 340 3.52 -26.18 -13.49
CA VAL A 340 4.20 -26.53 -14.74
C VAL A 340 3.29 -27.37 -15.64
N GLN A 341 2.55 -28.31 -15.09
CA GLN A 341 1.59 -29.12 -15.86
C GLN A 341 0.41 -28.28 -16.38
N SER A 342 -0.03 -27.28 -15.61
CA SER A 342 -1.05 -26.31 -16.07
C SER A 342 -0.51 -25.39 -17.16
N LEU A 343 0.74 -24.94 -17.03
CA LEU A 343 1.41 -24.13 -18.04
C LEU A 343 1.53 -24.87 -19.38
N LEU A 344 1.86 -26.15 -19.35
CA LEU A 344 1.95 -26.98 -20.56
C LEU A 344 0.58 -27.13 -21.24
N PHE A 345 -0.48 -27.29 -20.45
CA PHE A 345 -1.85 -27.32 -20.97
C PHE A 345 -2.22 -26.00 -21.64
N ASP A 346 -1.99 -24.88 -20.96
CA ASP A 346 -2.27 -23.54 -21.48
C ASP A 346 -1.45 -23.24 -22.75
N ALA A 347 -0.17 -23.65 -22.78
CA ALA A 347 0.70 -23.52 -23.93
C ALA A 347 0.19 -24.32 -25.15
N ARG A 348 -0.33 -25.52 -24.93
CA ARG A 348 -0.95 -26.34 -26.00
C ARG A 348 -2.26 -25.74 -26.48
N ALA A 349 -3.12 -25.28 -25.58
CA ALA A 349 -4.41 -24.68 -25.92
C ALA A 349 -4.24 -23.37 -26.70
N THR A 350 -3.29 -22.53 -26.29
CA THR A 350 -2.98 -21.27 -26.97
C THR A 350 -2.14 -21.44 -28.23
N ASN A 351 -1.54 -22.61 -28.47
CA ASN A 351 -0.81 -22.88 -29.71
C ASN A 351 -1.73 -22.89 -30.95
N VAL A 352 -3.01 -23.22 -30.74
CA VAL A 352 -4.04 -23.19 -31.79
C VAL A 352 -4.15 -21.79 -32.39
N TYR A 353 -3.98 -20.74 -31.59
CA TYR A 353 -4.06 -19.34 -32.01
C TYR A 353 -3.14 -19.02 -33.20
N PHE A 354 -1.91 -19.55 -33.20
CA PHE A 354 -0.94 -19.34 -34.28
C PHE A 354 -1.24 -20.24 -35.50
N ASN A 355 -1.60 -21.50 -35.26
CA ASN A 355 -1.87 -22.46 -36.34
C ASN A 355 -3.19 -22.18 -37.08
N THR A 356 -4.21 -21.63 -36.43
CA THR A 356 -5.50 -21.30 -37.07
C THR A 356 -5.44 -19.99 -37.84
N MET A 357 -4.62 -19.02 -37.42
CA MET A 357 -4.45 -17.78 -38.18
C MET A 357 -3.60 -17.97 -39.44
N ASP A 358 -2.62 -18.89 -39.44
CA ASP A 358 -1.95 -19.34 -40.68
C ASP A 358 -2.92 -19.95 -41.72
N ILE A 359 -4.09 -20.45 -41.29
CA ILE A 359 -5.14 -20.97 -42.18
C ILE A 359 -6.10 -19.85 -42.63
N GLU A 360 -6.34 -18.84 -41.79
CA GLU A 360 -7.21 -17.70 -42.06
C GLU A 360 -6.54 -16.56 -42.84
N ASP A 361 -5.21 -16.48 -42.88
CA ASP A 361 -4.41 -15.58 -43.75
C ASP A 361 -4.63 -15.84 -45.25
N ARG A 362 -5.36 -16.91 -45.60
CA ARG A 362 -5.85 -17.14 -46.97
C ARG A 362 -7.08 -16.29 -47.33
N ILE A 363 -7.65 -15.55 -46.38
CA ILE A 363 -8.75 -14.61 -46.60
C ILE A 363 -8.16 -13.19 -46.66
N GLU A 364 -7.84 -12.72 -47.87
CA GLU A 364 -7.29 -11.38 -48.18
C GLU A 364 -8.09 -10.18 -47.59
N ASP A 365 -9.26 -10.42 -47.00
CA ASP A 365 -10.12 -9.41 -46.37
C ASP A 365 -9.76 -9.12 -44.89
N LYS A 366 -9.07 -10.02 -44.16
CA LYS A 366 -8.77 -9.80 -42.73
C LYS A 366 -7.57 -8.90 -42.46
N ASP A 367 -6.50 -8.98 -43.26
CA ASP A 367 -5.34 -8.08 -43.13
C ASP A 367 -5.72 -6.62 -43.35
N LYS A 368 -6.66 -6.38 -44.28
CA LYS A 368 -7.25 -5.06 -44.51
C LYS A 368 -8.12 -4.61 -43.33
N ALA A 369 -8.78 -5.53 -42.63
CA ALA A 369 -9.59 -5.20 -41.46
C ALA A 369 -8.74 -4.81 -40.24
N HIS A 370 -7.65 -5.56 -39.95
CA HIS A 370 -6.74 -5.23 -38.84
C HIS A 370 -6.07 -3.86 -39.04
N GLN A 371 -5.62 -3.58 -40.27
CA GLN A 371 -5.05 -2.29 -40.63
C GLN A 371 -6.09 -1.16 -40.58
N ARG A 372 -7.33 -1.42 -41.01
CA ARG A 372 -8.42 -0.44 -40.99
C ARG A 372 -8.79 0.03 -39.57
N PHE A 373 -8.69 -0.84 -38.58
CA PHE A 373 -8.97 -0.51 -37.18
C PHE A 373 -7.72 -0.12 -36.39
N GLY A 374 -6.53 -0.10 -37.01
CA GLY A 374 -5.28 0.29 -36.36
C GLY A 374 -4.82 -0.65 -35.25
N ILE A 375 -5.14 -1.95 -35.36
CA ILE A 375 -4.76 -2.97 -34.37
C ILE A 375 -3.25 -3.25 -34.52
N THR A 376 -2.50 -3.09 -33.43
CA THR A 376 -1.05 -3.30 -33.40
C THR A 376 -0.67 -4.69 -32.96
N THR A 377 -1.22 -5.15 -31.84
CA THR A 377 -0.90 -6.46 -31.26
C THR A 377 -2.16 -7.12 -30.71
N ALA A 378 -2.27 -8.43 -30.86
CA ALA A 378 -3.28 -9.23 -30.19
C ALA A 378 -2.61 -10.21 -29.23
N PHE A 379 -3.23 -10.41 -28.08
CA PHE A 379 -2.62 -11.15 -26.99
C PHE A 379 -3.62 -11.96 -26.17
N VAL A 380 -3.10 -12.98 -25.51
CA VAL A 380 -3.81 -13.80 -24.55
C VAL A 380 -2.95 -14.00 -23.32
N ALA A 381 -3.52 -13.73 -22.15
CA ALA A 381 -2.93 -14.11 -20.87
C ALA A 381 -3.79 -15.17 -20.20
N THR A 382 -3.14 -16.24 -19.76
CA THR A 382 -3.80 -17.36 -19.12
C THR A 382 -3.56 -17.33 -17.61
N ARG A 383 -4.34 -18.14 -16.91
CA ARG A 383 -4.22 -18.27 -15.45
C ARG A 383 -2.87 -18.85 -14.99
N SER A 384 -2.19 -19.66 -15.81
CA SER A 384 -0.88 -20.23 -15.45
C SER A 384 0.25 -19.21 -15.46
N GLY A 385 -0.03 -17.92 -15.70
CA GLY A 385 0.97 -16.86 -15.82
C GLY A 385 1.63 -16.82 -17.21
N LEU A 386 1.07 -17.52 -18.20
CA LEU A 386 1.54 -17.47 -19.59
C LEU A 386 0.87 -16.31 -20.31
N THR A 387 1.69 -15.45 -20.90
CA THR A 387 1.21 -14.41 -21.80
C THR A 387 1.78 -14.64 -23.18
N ARG A 388 0.94 -14.65 -24.21
CA ARG A 388 1.34 -14.79 -25.61
C ARG A 388 0.80 -13.65 -26.44
N TRP A 389 1.55 -13.21 -27.43
CA TRP A 389 1.13 -12.14 -28.31
C TRP A 389 1.63 -12.32 -29.74
N GLN A 390 0.94 -11.65 -30.66
CA GLN A 390 1.30 -11.54 -32.05
C GLN A 390 1.20 -10.08 -32.48
N ASP A 391 2.20 -9.63 -33.23
CA ASP A 391 2.31 -8.27 -33.71
C ASP A 391 1.88 -8.24 -35.19
N PHE A 392 1.01 -7.29 -35.54
CA PHE A 392 0.50 -7.10 -36.90
C PHE A 392 1.12 -5.88 -37.59
N THR A 393 2.07 -5.21 -36.94
CA THR A 393 2.79 -4.10 -37.54
C THR A 393 3.62 -4.60 -38.73
N ASN A 394 3.46 -3.97 -39.89
CA ASN A 394 4.21 -4.25 -41.12
C ASN A 394 5.71 -4.37 -40.83
N GLN A 395 6.21 -5.59 -40.64
CA GLN A 395 7.56 -5.89 -41.04
C GLN A 395 7.50 -5.91 -42.57
N ASP A 396 7.97 -4.84 -43.21
CA ASP A 396 8.25 -4.89 -44.64
C ASP A 396 9.10 -6.15 -44.89
N PRO A 397 8.62 -7.13 -45.70
CA PRO A 397 9.32 -8.41 -45.89
C PRO A 397 10.69 -8.27 -46.59
N THR A 398 11.10 -7.05 -46.93
CA THR A 398 12.27 -6.74 -47.75
C THR A 398 13.54 -6.43 -46.96
N GLN A 399 13.55 -6.47 -45.62
CA GLN A 399 14.79 -6.38 -44.84
C GLN A 399 14.85 -7.39 -43.69
N PRO A 400 15.45 -8.58 -43.89
CA PRO A 400 15.62 -9.60 -42.85
C PRO A 400 16.67 -9.27 -41.78
N ASN A 401 17.33 -8.12 -41.87
CA ASN A 401 18.42 -7.73 -40.98
C ASN A 401 18.20 -6.29 -40.50
N GLN A 402 17.26 -6.10 -39.56
CA GLN A 402 17.40 -4.99 -38.62
C GLN A 402 18.14 -5.52 -37.40
N GLU A 403 19.23 -4.84 -37.08
CA GLU A 403 20.05 -5.02 -35.88
C GLU A 403 19.16 -5.07 -34.62
N PRO A 404 19.61 -5.74 -33.53
CA PRO A 404 18.88 -5.75 -32.28
C PRO A 404 18.48 -4.32 -31.89
N PRO A 405 17.27 -4.12 -31.33
CA PRO A 405 16.77 -2.78 -31.02
C PRO A 405 17.83 -2.02 -30.25
N THR A 406 18.23 -0.87 -30.80
CA THR A 406 19.07 0.10 -30.08
C THR A 406 18.44 0.36 -28.72
N SER A 407 19.27 0.57 -27.69
CA SER A 407 18.87 0.81 -26.29
C SER A 407 17.88 1.98 -26.08
N SER A 408 17.47 2.66 -27.15
CA SER A 408 16.58 3.81 -27.18
C SER A 408 15.11 3.50 -27.52
N GLN A 409 14.74 2.27 -27.94
CA GLN A 409 13.33 1.92 -28.12
C GLN A 409 12.69 1.48 -26.80
N PRO A 410 11.48 2.01 -26.46
CA PRO A 410 10.79 1.56 -25.26
C PRO A 410 10.51 0.06 -25.35
N PRO A 411 10.62 -0.67 -24.22
CA PRO A 411 10.36 -2.10 -24.21
C PRO A 411 8.94 -2.39 -24.74
N HIS A 412 8.81 -3.47 -25.51
CA HIS A 412 7.52 -3.89 -26.06
C HIS A 412 6.45 -3.98 -24.96
N PHE A 413 5.24 -3.50 -25.24
CA PHE A 413 4.13 -3.42 -24.27
C PHE A 413 3.95 -4.71 -23.45
N MET A 414 4.00 -5.87 -24.12
CA MET A 414 3.80 -7.17 -23.47
C MET A 414 4.97 -7.66 -22.62
N LYS A 415 6.17 -7.12 -22.83
CA LYS A 415 7.32 -7.37 -21.95
C LYS A 415 7.25 -6.55 -20.68
N ILE A 416 6.63 -5.36 -20.74
CA ILE A 416 6.34 -4.53 -19.56
C ILE A 416 5.21 -5.15 -18.73
N HIS A 417 4.15 -5.62 -19.39
CA HIS A 417 2.95 -6.18 -18.76
C HIS A 417 2.93 -7.72 -18.75
N ASN A 418 4.00 -8.34 -18.24
CA ASN A 418 4.16 -9.80 -18.23
C ASN A 418 3.58 -10.51 -16.99
N ARG A 419 2.93 -9.80 -16.06
CA ARG A 419 2.40 -10.38 -14.81
C ARG A 419 1.03 -11.04 -14.94
N ALA A 420 0.53 -11.24 -16.16
CA ALA A 420 -0.71 -11.98 -16.45
C ALA A 420 -1.89 -11.63 -15.51
N ILE A 421 -2.25 -12.51 -14.56
CA ILE A 421 -3.40 -12.31 -13.66
C ILE A 421 -3.25 -11.11 -12.71
N ASP A 422 -2.01 -10.68 -12.45
CA ASP A 422 -1.74 -9.56 -11.56
C ASP A 422 -1.83 -8.20 -12.24
N GLU A 423 -1.85 -8.19 -13.57
CA GLU A 423 -2.03 -6.97 -14.36
C GLU A 423 -3.41 -6.35 -14.17
N VAL A 424 -3.45 -5.02 -14.18
CA VAL A 424 -4.69 -4.26 -13.92
C VAL A 424 -5.74 -4.52 -14.99
N TRP A 425 -5.35 -4.57 -16.26
CA TRP A 425 -6.28 -4.85 -17.36
C TRP A 425 -6.88 -6.27 -17.27
N TYR A 426 -6.14 -7.24 -16.73
CA TYR A 426 -6.65 -8.59 -16.49
C TYR A 426 -7.71 -8.56 -15.38
N LYS A 427 -7.37 -7.97 -14.23
CA LYS A 427 -8.27 -7.83 -13.07
C LYS A 427 -9.55 -7.09 -13.46
N ARG A 428 -9.43 -5.98 -14.20
CA ARG A 428 -10.57 -5.19 -14.70
C ARG A 428 -11.46 -5.99 -15.65
N ALA A 429 -10.89 -6.73 -16.60
CA ALA A 429 -11.67 -7.53 -17.54
C ALA A 429 -12.50 -8.60 -16.82
N VAL A 430 -11.94 -9.23 -15.78
CA VAL A 430 -12.63 -10.24 -14.96
C VAL A 430 -13.70 -9.60 -14.09
N ASP A 431 -13.42 -8.46 -13.45
CA ASP A 431 -14.39 -7.74 -12.63
C ASP A 431 -15.58 -7.23 -13.47
N TYR A 432 -15.30 -6.63 -14.63
CA TYR A 432 -16.34 -6.09 -15.51
C TYR A 432 -17.22 -7.18 -16.13
N TYR A 433 -16.71 -8.40 -16.30
CA TYR A 433 -17.50 -9.53 -16.79
C TYR A 433 -18.72 -9.84 -15.90
N GLN A 434 -18.62 -9.56 -14.58
CA GLN A 434 -19.77 -9.71 -13.67
C GLN A 434 -20.89 -8.71 -13.95
N GLU A 435 -20.54 -7.53 -14.47
CA GLU A 435 -21.48 -6.46 -14.80
C GLU A 435 -22.07 -6.65 -16.21
N ASP A 436 -21.24 -6.97 -17.21
CA ASP A 436 -21.66 -7.29 -18.58
C ASP A 436 -20.73 -8.37 -19.22
N PRO A 437 -21.21 -9.61 -19.44
CA PRO A 437 -20.38 -10.71 -19.95
C PRO A 437 -20.01 -10.57 -21.45
N ASP A 438 -20.74 -9.73 -22.17
CA ASP A 438 -20.51 -9.48 -23.60
C ASP A 438 -19.64 -8.25 -23.87
N ALA A 439 -19.25 -7.52 -22.82
CA ALA A 439 -18.55 -6.27 -22.95
C ALA A 439 -17.03 -6.42 -23.12
N TYR A 440 -16.47 -5.54 -23.94
CA TYR A 440 -15.03 -5.27 -24.00
C TYR A 440 -14.68 -4.11 -23.08
N VAL A 441 -13.59 -4.25 -22.32
CA VAL A 441 -13.06 -3.22 -21.43
C VAL A 441 -11.96 -2.46 -22.17
N TYR A 442 -12.26 -1.22 -22.51
CA TYR A 442 -11.34 -0.27 -23.12
C TYR A 442 -10.63 0.55 -22.04
N SER A 443 -9.32 0.72 -22.18
CA SER A 443 -8.56 1.58 -21.28
C SER A 443 -7.39 2.27 -21.98
N VAL A 444 -7.12 3.50 -21.52
CA VAL A 444 -6.07 4.37 -22.04
C VAL A 444 -5.13 4.71 -20.88
N PRO A 445 -3.81 4.84 -21.11
CA PRO A 445 -2.91 5.35 -20.09
C PRO A 445 -3.29 6.78 -19.67
N PHE A 446 -3.10 7.10 -18.39
CA PHE A 446 -3.54 8.39 -17.81
C PHE A 446 -2.70 9.58 -18.30
N ASP A 447 -1.47 9.34 -18.76
CA ASP A 447 -0.53 10.35 -19.25
C ASP A 447 -0.61 10.54 -20.78
N ALA A 448 -1.63 9.98 -21.43
CA ALA A 448 -1.86 10.07 -22.88
C ALA A 448 -1.84 11.51 -23.41
N ALA A 449 -2.37 12.48 -22.66
CA ALA A 449 -2.35 13.89 -23.04
C ALA A 449 -0.95 14.52 -23.17
N THR A 450 0.05 13.96 -22.48
CA THR A 450 1.44 14.48 -22.49
C THR A 450 2.35 13.73 -23.48
N ARG A 451 1.93 12.55 -23.91
CA ARG A 451 2.70 11.71 -24.83
C ARG A 451 2.37 12.07 -26.28
N ASN A 452 3.26 11.67 -27.18
CA ASN A 452 2.98 11.72 -28.60
C ASN A 452 1.76 10.84 -28.92
N PRO A 453 0.70 11.34 -29.58
CA PRO A 453 -0.50 10.55 -29.89
C PRO A 453 -0.22 9.29 -30.73
N GLU A 454 0.91 9.25 -31.44
CA GLU A 454 1.33 8.11 -32.27
C GLU A 454 1.88 6.93 -31.46
N GLU A 455 2.33 7.18 -30.23
CA GLU A 455 2.87 6.17 -29.31
C GLU A 455 1.81 5.65 -28.33
N VAL A 456 0.70 6.38 -28.16
CA VAL A 456 -0.36 6.01 -27.23
C VAL A 456 -1.15 4.81 -27.76
N LEU A 457 -1.24 3.77 -26.95
CA LEU A 457 -1.99 2.56 -27.24
C LEU A 457 -3.26 2.49 -26.37
N VAL A 458 -4.39 2.19 -27.01
CA VAL A 458 -5.64 1.83 -26.35
C VAL A 458 -5.65 0.32 -26.18
N THR A 459 -5.95 -0.13 -24.97
CA THR A 459 -6.09 -1.56 -24.66
C THR A 459 -7.56 -1.92 -24.66
N ALA A 460 -7.95 -2.93 -25.43
CA ALA A 460 -9.29 -3.50 -25.40
C ALA A 460 -9.19 -4.96 -24.95
N THR A 461 -9.81 -5.30 -23.83
CA THR A 461 -9.66 -6.61 -23.18
C THR A 461 -11.01 -7.25 -22.89
N ARG A 462 -11.07 -8.59 -22.90
CA ARG A 462 -12.24 -9.37 -22.56
C ARG A 462 -11.84 -10.66 -21.84
N ALA A 463 -12.53 -10.95 -20.74
CA ALA A 463 -12.32 -12.19 -20.00
C ALA A 463 -13.07 -13.36 -20.64
N ILE A 464 -12.44 -14.52 -20.66
CA ILE A 464 -13.01 -15.80 -21.08
C ILE A 464 -13.34 -16.60 -19.82
N PHE A 465 -14.64 -16.82 -19.62
CA PHE A 465 -15.16 -17.67 -18.57
C PHE A 465 -15.58 -19.02 -19.13
N ILE A 466 -15.24 -20.08 -18.40
CA ILE A 466 -15.76 -21.42 -18.67
C ILE A 466 -16.86 -21.68 -17.65
N GLU A 467 -18.04 -22.00 -18.17
CA GLU A 467 -19.23 -22.28 -17.38
C GLU A 467 -19.64 -23.73 -17.62
N GLU A 468 -19.77 -24.51 -16.54
CA GLU A 468 -20.36 -25.84 -16.59
C GLU A 468 -21.87 -25.77 -16.26
N ASN A 469 -22.23 -24.93 -15.30
CA ASN A 469 -23.59 -24.68 -14.82
C ASN A 469 -23.72 -23.21 -14.38
N SER A 470 -24.94 -22.73 -14.11
CA SER A 470 -25.18 -21.34 -13.63
C SER A 470 -24.37 -20.95 -12.38
N TYR A 471 -24.00 -21.93 -11.54
CA TYR A 471 -23.24 -21.71 -10.31
C TYR A 471 -21.75 -22.09 -10.39
N ARG A 472 -21.31 -22.71 -11.49
CA ARG A 472 -19.92 -23.17 -11.69
C ARG A 472 -19.31 -22.42 -12.86
N LYS A 473 -18.73 -21.28 -12.53
CA LYS A 473 -18.07 -20.37 -13.45
C LYS A 473 -16.67 -20.07 -12.94
N ALA A 474 -15.69 -20.04 -13.84
CA ALA A 474 -14.31 -19.68 -13.50
C ALA A 474 -13.64 -18.96 -14.68
N PRO A 475 -12.81 -17.94 -14.41
CA PRO A 475 -12.01 -17.29 -15.44
C PRO A 475 -10.91 -18.25 -15.91
N ALA A 476 -10.79 -18.43 -17.23
CA ALA A 476 -9.78 -19.27 -17.85
C ALA A 476 -8.60 -18.43 -18.35
N ALA A 477 -8.90 -17.36 -19.09
CA ALA A 477 -7.94 -16.48 -19.73
C ALA A 477 -8.56 -15.11 -19.99
N VAL A 478 -7.72 -14.11 -20.28
CA VAL A 478 -8.14 -12.81 -20.80
C VAL A 478 -7.48 -12.63 -22.16
N VAL A 479 -8.28 -12.28 -23.15
CA VAL A 479 -7.83 -11.91 -24.49
C VAL A 479 -7.90 -10.41 -24.66
N GLY A 480 -6.98 -9.85 -25.43
CA GLY A 480 -6.98 -8.43 -25.69
C GLY A 480 -6.29 -8.06 -26.98
N VAL A 481 -6.55 -6.83 -27.40
CA VAL A 481 -5.89 -6.18 -28.52
C VAL A 481 -5.40 -4.80 -28.09
N THR A 482 -4.26 -4.40 -28.62
CA THR A 482 -3.77 -3.03 -28.55
C THR A 482 -4.08 -2.32 -29.86
N ILE A 483 -4.55 -1.08 -29.76
CA ILE A 483 -4.99 -0.27 -30.90
C ILE A 483 -4.26 1.07 -30.82
N LYS A 484 -3.78 1.60 -31.94
CA LYS A 484 -3.23 2.96 -31.98
C LYS A 484 -4.30 3.99 -31.65
N HIS A 485 -4.04 4.84 -30.66
CA HIS A 485 -5.00 5.85 -30.23
C HIS A 485 -5.42 6.79 -31.38
N LYS A 486 -4.46 7.27 -32.18
CA LYS A 486 -4.73 8.10 -33.37
C LYS A 486 -5.75 7.49 -34.33
N GLU A 487 -5.60 6.21 -34.67
CA GLU A 487 -6.55 5.52 -35.58
C GLU A 487 -7.92 5.32 -34.93
N PHE A 488 -7.94 5.04 -33.62
CA PHE A 488 -9.18 4.92 -32.86
C PHE A 488 -9.96 6.24 -32.80
N VAL A 489 -9.28 7.36 -32.57
CA VAL A 489 -9.86 8.71 -32.60
C VAL A 489 -10.36 9.07 -34.00
N ASN A 490 -9.58 8.80 -35.04
CA ASN A 490 -9.98 9.05 -36.43
C ASN A 490 -11.25 8.28 -36.80
N TYR A 491 -11.34 7.02 -36.37
CA TYR A 491 -12.53 6.21 -36.55
C TYR A 491 -13.74 6.83 -35.82
N PHE A 492 -13.56 7.24 -34.56
CA PHE A 492 -14.59 7.92 -33.79
C PHE A 492 -15.10 9.20 -34.48
N LYS A 493 -14.19 10.11 -34.85
CA LYS A 493 -14.51 11.36 -35.54
C LYS A 493 -15.27 11.11 -36.85
N ASN A 494 -14.80 10.16 -37.66
CA ASN A 494 -15.46 9.80 -38.91
C ASN A 494 -16.91 9.31 -38.69
N GLU A 495 -17.17 8.53 -37.63
CA GLU A 495 -18.53 8.06 -37.33
C GLU A 495 -19.42 9.13 -36.70
N THR A 496 -18.89 9.99 -35.83
CA THR A 496 -19.66 11.07 -35.18
C THR A 496 -19.96 12.25 -36.10
N HIS A 497 -19.16 12.42 -37.16
CA HIS A 497 -19.37 13.45 -38.19
C HIS A 497 -20.43 13.03 -39.21
N LYS A 498 -20.71 11.72 -39.34
CA LYS A 498 -21.74 11.20 -40.25
C LYS A 498 -23.13 11.45 -39.69
N CYS A 499 -24.02 11.94 -40.56
CA CYS A 499 -25.45 12.05 -40.30
C CYS A 499 -26.20 11.11 -41.26
N PRO A 500 -26.39 9.82 -40.91
CA PRO A 500 -27.06 8.88 -41.79
C PRO A 500 -28.54 9.28 -41.96
N SER A 501 -28.94 9.55 -43.20
CA SER A 501 -30.35 9.70 -43.58
C SER A 501 -30.98 8.30 -43.64
N TYR A 502 -31.47 7.80 -42.52
CA TYR A 502 -32.14 6.50 -42.50
C TYR A 502 -33.51 6.61 -43.20
N PRO A 503 -33.95 5.64 -44.02
CA PRO A 503 -35.26 5.68 -44.67
C PRO A 503 -36.36 5.22 -43.70
N SER A 504 -36.47 5.84 -42.52
CA SER A 504 -37.65 5.72 -41.66
C SER A 504 -38.25 7.10 -41.43
N THR A 505 -39.58 7.16 -41.40
CA THR A 505 -40.46 8.31 -41.65
C THR A 505 -40.38 9.45 -40.61
N THR A 506 -39.32 9.55 -39.82
CA THR A 506 -39.04 10.64 -38.86
C THR A 506 -37.54 11.00 -38.83
N ASN A 507 -37.01 11.47 -39.96
CA ASN A 507 -35.62 11.92 -40.07
C ASN A 507 -35.38 13.22 -39.28
N ASN A 508 -34.77 13.09 -38.09
CA ASN A 508 -34.45 14.20 -37.19
C ASN A 508 -32.94 14.47 -37.04
N CYS A 509 -32.07 13.84 -37.84
CA CYS A 509 -30.66 14.23 -37.87
C CYS A 509 -30.53 15.54 -38.67
N LYS A 510 -30.53 16.68 -37.97
CA LYS A 510 -30.32 18.00 -38.57
C LYS A 510 -28.84 18.12 -38.95
N THR A 511 -28.55 18.44 -40.20
CA THR A 511 -27.22 18.56 -40.83
C THR A 511 -26.27 19.62 -40.23
N GLY A 512 -26.48 20.04 -38.99
CA GLY A 512 -25.61 20.93 -38.22
C GLY A 512 -25.61 20.64 -36.71
N LYS A 513 -25.99 19.42 -36.31
CA LYS A 513 -25.93 18.93 -34.93
C LYS A 513 -25.11 17.63 -34.84
N THR A 514 -23.93 17.65 -35.44
CA THR A 514 -22.90 16.60 -35.38
C THR A 514 -21.74 17.08 -34.51
N CYS A 515 -20.85 16.17 -34.11
CA CYS A 515 -19.67 16.53 -33.29
C CYS A 515 -18.65 17.40 -34.05
N ASP A 516 -18.74 17.44 -35.39
CA ASP A 516 -17.97 18.38 -36.23
C ASP A 516 -18.39 19.84 -36.03
N SER A 517 -19.60 20.07 -35.51
CA SER A 517 -20.07 21.44 -35.28
C SER A 517 -19.37 22.03 -34.05
N PRO A 518 -18.90 23.30 -34.09
CA PRO A 518 -18.26 23.96 -32.94
C PRO A 518 -19.24 24.24 -31.79
N SER A 519 -20.50 23.81 -31.93
CA SER A 519 -21.56 23.95 -30.94
C SER A 519 -21.69 22.74 -30.02
N LEU A 520 -21.05 21.62 -30.37
CA LEU A 520 -21.18 20.34 -29.68
C LEU A 520 -19.80 19.73 -29.40
N ASP A 521 -19.51 19.48 -28.13
CA ASP A 521 -18.33 18.74 -27.71
C ASP A 521 -18.73 17.30 -27.42
N CYS A 522 -17.98 16.35 -27.97
CA CYS A 522 -18.28 14.92 -27.86
C CYS A 522 -17.13 14.17 -27.20
N TYR A 523 -17.45 13.45 -26.13
CA TYR A 523 -16.49 12.70 -25.32
C TYR A 523 -16.89 11.24 -25.23
N LEU A 524 -15.90 10.35 -25.27
CA LEU A 524 -16.05 8.94 -24.96
C LEU A 524 -15.44 8.68 -23.59
N LEU A 525 -16.25 8.32 -22.61
CA LEU A 525 -15.81 8.12 -21.23
C LEU A 525 -15.78 6.64 -20.83
N ASP A 526 -14.82 6.29 -19.98
CA ASP A 526 -14.69 5.00 -19.32
C ASP A 526 -15.72 4.82 -18.18
N ASP A 527 -15.86 3.61 -17.65
CA ASP A 527 -16.73 3.26 -16.53
C ASP A 527 -16.36 3.94 -15.21
N ASN A 528 -15.13 4.45 -15.10
CA ASN A 528 -14.67 5.30 -14.00
C ASN A 528 -14.66 6.81 -14.31
N GLY A 529 -15.13 7.23 -15.50
CA GLY A 529 -15.24 8.65 -15.87
C GLY A 529 -13.96 9.28 -16.44
N PHE A 530 -13.02 8.48 -16.92
CA PHE A 530 -11.83 8.96 -17.66
C PHE A 530 -12.15 9.14 -19.15
N VAL A 531 -11.59 10.18 -19.76
CA VAL A 531 -11.75 10.46 -21.19
C VAL A 531 -10.87 9.52 -22.01
N VAL A 532 -11.49 8.70 -22.86
CA VAL A 532 -10.81 7.77 -23.78
C VAL A 532 -10.61 8.43 -25.14
N VAL A 533 -11.62 9.16 -25.62
CA VAL A 533 -11.58 9.94 -26.86
C VAL A 533 -12.24 11.28 -26.61
N SER A 534 -11.60 12.33 -27.12
CA SER A 534 -12.13 13.69 -27.23
C SER A 534 -11.85 14.20 -28.65
N GLU A 535 -12.51 15.29 -29.03
CA GLU A 535 -12.13 16.03 -30.24
C GLU A 535 -10.72 16.65 -30.10
N ASP A 536 -10.40 17.12 -28.90
CA ASP A 536 -9.09 17.64 -28.52
C ASP A 536 -8.21 16.54 -27.89
N ASP A 537 -7.10 16.23 -28.52
CA ASP A 537 -6.22 15.12 -28.09
C ASP A 537 -5.67 15.33 -26.66
N SER A 538 -5.52 16.59 -26.24
CA SER A 538 -4.99 16.97 -24.91
C SER A 538 -5.92 16.62 -23.73
N ASP A 539 -7.17 16.28 -24.00
CA ASP A 539 -8.14 15.87 -22.98
C ASP A 539 -8.05 14.37 -22.65
N THR A 540 -7.42 13.59 -23.52
CA THR A 540 -7.33 12.14 -23.41
C THR A 540 -6.59 11.73 -22.13
N GLY A 541 -7.15 10.79 -21.38
CA GLY A 541 -6.57 10.25 -20.14
C GLY A 541 -6.86 11.09 -18.90
N LYS A 542 -7.38 12.32 -19.06
CA LYS A 542 -7.84 13.14 -17.93
C LYS A 542 -9.18 12.67 -17.41
N PHE A 543 -9.44 12.96 -16.14
CA PHE A 543 -10.75 12.73 -15.53
C PHE A 543 -11.77 13.75 -16.05
N PHE A 544 -12.95 13.29 -16.48
CA PHE A 544 -13.94 14.16 -17.11
C PHE A 544 -14.38 15.33 -16.21
N GLY A 545 -14.41 15.13 -14.89
CA GLY A 545 -14.81 16.18 -13.95
C GLY A 545 -13.81 17.34 -13.82
N THR A 546 -12.55 17.19 -14.24
CA THR A 546 -11.59 18.31 -14.27
C THR A 546 -11.84 19.23 -15.47
N LEU A 547 -12.41 18.68 -16.53
CA LEU A 547 -12.85 19.41 -17.73
C LEU A 547 -14.25 19.99 -17.52
N GLU A 548 -15.22 19.12 -17.22
CA GLU A 548 -16.66 19.40 -17.20
C GLU A 548 -17.33 18.94 -15.89
N GLY A 549 -16.86 19.46 -14.76
CA GLY A 549 -17.33 19.00 -13.44
C GLY A 549 -18.79 19.30 -13.11
N THR A 550 -19.40 20.34 -13.67
CA THR A 550 -20.86 20.61 -13.49
C THR A 550 -21.72 19.55 -14.17
N ILE A 551 -21.28 19.05 -15.33
CA ILE A 551 -21.95 17.95 -16.03
C ILE A 551 -21.72 16.66 -15.27
N MET A 552 -20.49 16.40 -14.82
CA MET A 552 -20.20 15.20 -14.01
C MET A 552 -21.04 15.16 -12.73
N GLU A 553 -21.23 16.28 -12.03
CA GLU A 553 -22.12 16.38 -10.86
C GLU A 553 -23.58 16.07 -11.24
N SER A 554 -24.04 16.56 -12.38
CA SER A 554 -25.38 16.22 -12.90
C SER A 554 -25.51 14.74 -13.28
N LEU A 555 -24.44 14.10 -13.77
CA LEU A 555 -24.41 12.65 -14.04
C LEU A 555 -24.47 11.83 -12.74
N VAL A 556 -23.92 12.36 -11.65
CA VAL A 556 -24.06 11.74 -10.32
C VAL A 556 -25.48 11.92 -9.78
N GLN A 557 -26.06 13.13 -9.91
CA GLN A 557 -27.44 13.41 -9.49
C GLN A 557 -28.49 12.60 -10.26
N SER A 558 -28.21 12.30 -11.54
CA SER A 558 -29.05 11.43 -12.38
C SER A 558 -28.73 9.94 -12.23
N GLU A 559 -27.88 9.58 -11.25
CA GLU A 559 -27.46 8.20 -10.93
C GLU A 559 -26.80 7.44 -12.09
N VAL A 560 -26.30 8.15 -13.11
CA VAL A 560 -25.50 7.53 -14.19
C VAL A 560 -24.16 7.06 -13.62
N TYR A 561 -23.53 7.90 -12.80
CA TYR A 561 -22.35 7.55 -12.01
C TYR A 561 -22.68 7.56 -10.52
N LYS A 562 -22.14 6.59 -9.79
CA LYS A 562 -22.10 6.61 -8.33
C LYS A 562 -20.77 7.24 -7.90
N ARG A 563 -20.83 8.34 -7.15
CA ARG A 563 -19.67 8.90 -6.45
C ARG A 563 -19.43 8.13 -5.16
N VAL A 564 -18.21 7.69 -4.93
CA VAL A 564 -17.81 6.87 -3.78
C VAL A 564 -16.57 7.47 -3.13
N ARG A 565 -16.62 7.66 -1.82
CA ARG A 565 -15.47 8.10 -1.03
C ARG A 565 -14.54 6.93 -0.69
N ILE A 566 -13.23 7.16 -0.82
CA ILE A 566 -12.15 6.23 -0.50
C ILE A 566 -11.12 6.95 0.37
N PHE A 567 -10.59 6.25 1.37
CA PHE A 567 -9.56 6.75 2.27
C PHE A 567 -8.23 6.03 2.04
N ASP A 568 -7.15 6.79 1.98
CA ASP A 568 -5.77 6.30 2.04
C ASP A 568 -5.20 6.53 3.44
N TYR A 569 -5.28 5.50 4.29
CA TYR A 569 -4.69 5.53 5.64
C TYR A 569 -3.17 5.32 5.65
N GLN A 570 -2.58 4.97 4.50
CA GLN A 570 -1.13 4.74 4.35
C GLN A 570 -0.47 5.89 3.59
N ALA A 571 -1.16 7.02 3.40
CA ALA A 571 -0.63 8.14 2.64
C ALA A 571 0.50 8.88 3.40
N VAL A 572 1.32 9.57 2.62
CA VAL A 572 2.36 10.47 3.12
C VAL A 572 1.99 11.89 2.74
N CYS A 573 2.03 12.78 3.72
CA CYS A 573 1.88 14.21 3.54
C CYS A 573 3.24 14.88 3.75
N LEU A 574 3.49 15.89 2.93
CA LEU A 574 4.70 16.69 3.01
C LEU A 574 4.35 17.95 3.79
N ASP A 575 4.92 18.10 4.98
CA ASP A 575 4.84 19.38 5.66
C ASP A 575 5.87 20.31 5.04
N SER A 576 5.40 21.43 4.51
CA SER A 576 6.30 22.57 4.34
C SER A 576 6.72 23.00 5.73
N LYS A 577 8.03 22.94 6.04
CA LYS A 577 8.53 23.56 7.25
C LYS A 577 8.23 25.04 7.12
N MET A 578 7.21 25.53 7.82
CA MET A 578 7.18 26.93 8.19
C MET A 578 8.45 27.10 9.00
N GLU A 579 9.47 27.69 8.39
CA GLU A 579 10.55 28.26 9.17
C GLU A 579 9.85 29.25 10.11
N ASN A 580 9.65 28.82 11.36
CA ASN A 580 9.54 29.75 12.46
C ASN A 580 10.89 30.48 12.44
N ASN A 581 10.97 31.52 11.62
CA ASN A 581 12.17 32.29 11.42
C ASN A 581 12.76 32.57 12.80
N SER A 582 14.07 32.44 12.92
CA SER A 582 14.85 32.76 14.11
C SER A 582 14.59 34.20 14.62
N ALA A 583 13.85 35.00 13.86
CA ALA A 583 13.23 36.27 14.26
C ALA A 583 12.28 36.16 15.48
N SER A 584 11.79 34.97 15.83
CA SER A 584 11.00 34.75 17.06
C SER A 584 11.82 35.02 18.34
N PHE A 585 13.15 34.85 18.31
CA PHE A 585 14.04 35.16 19.44
C PHE A 585 14.11 36.66 19.79
N LEU A 586 13.84 37.55 18.82
CA LEU A 586 13.78 39.00 19.06
C LEU A 586 12.38 39.48 19.48
N THR A 587 11.33 38.68 19.22
CA THR A 587 9.97 39.00 19.64
C THR A 587 9.66 38.60 21.08
N THR A 588 10.36 37.61 21.63
CA THR A 588 10.23 37.19 23.03
C THR A 588 10.64 38.28 24.03
N PRO A 589 11.76 39.03 23.88
CA PRO A 589 12.08 40.12 24.79
C PRO A 589 11.11 41.30 24.66
N ILE A 590 10.54 41.56 23.48
CA ILE A 590 9.53 42.62 23.29
C ILE A 590 8.20 42.24 23.94
N GLN A 591 7.79 40.97 23.86
CA GLN A 591 6.60 40.47 24.55
C GLN A 591 6.78 40.44 26.07
N MET A 592 7.97 40.06 26.56
CA MET A 592 8.33 40.16 27.98
C MET A 592 8.37 41.62 28.46
N ALA A 593 8.90 42.54 27.65
CA ALA A 593 8.87 43.97 27.94
C ALA A 593 7.44 44.52 27.97
N LYS A 594 6.56 44.07 27.06
CA LYS A 594 5.14 44.41 27.09
C LYS A 594 4.45 43.91 28.36
N TRP A 595 4.73 42.68 28.78
CA TRP A 595 4.21 42.13 30.04
C TRP A 595 4.74 42.89 31.27
N ALA A 596 6.04 43.20 31.30
CA ALA A 596 6.64 44.01 32.35
C ALA A 596 6.06 45.43 32.39
N ALA A 597 5.79 46.04 31.23
CA ALA A 597 5.14 47.35 31.14
C ALA A 597 3.70 47.30 31.65
N HIS A 598 2.91 46.29 31.27
CA HIS A 598 1.57 46.09 31.82
C HIS A 598 1.59 45.87 33.33
N TRP A 599 2.53 45.09 33.83
CA TRP A 599 2.72 44.87 35.27
C TRP A 599 3.13 46.17 36.00
N MET A 600 4.01 46.99 35.42
CA MET A 600 4.36 48.31 35.98
C MET A 600 3.16 49.26 35.99
N VAL A 601 2.40 49.35 34.90
CA VAL A 601 1.20 50.21 34.82
C VAL A 601 0.16 49.77 35.85
N SER A 602 -0.04 48.47 36.03
CA SER A 602 -0.93 47.92 37.06
C SER A 602 -0.46 48.30 38.47
N ASN A 603 0.85 48.20 38.76
CA ASN A 603 1.39 48.60 40.06
C ASN A 603 1.34 50.11 40.30
N VAL A 604 1.59 50.94 39.28
CA VAL A 604 1.44 52.39 39.38
C VAL A 604 -0.03 52.76 39.63
N PHE A 605 -0.96 52.12 38.94
CA PHE A 605 -2.39 52.27 39.19
C PHE A 605 -2.76 51.87 40.63
N TRP A 606 -2.31 50.71 41.09
CA TRP A 606 -2.54 50.26 42.47
C TRP A 606 -1.88 51.16 43.51
N MET A 607 -0.71 51.74 43.23
CA MET A 607 -0.07 52.75 44.08
C MET A 607 -0.89 54.05 44.11
N LEU A 608 -1.39 54.53 42.98
CA LEU A 608 -2.27 55.72 42.93
C LEU A 608 -3.55 55.51 43.74
N VAL A 609 -4.14 54.31 43.68
CA VAL A 609 -5.29 53.92 44.49
C VAL A 609 -4.92 53.86 45.98
N LYS A 610 -3.85 53.15 46.35
CA LYS A 610 -3.43 52.95 47.75
C LYS A 610 -2.96 54.23 48.45
N THR A 611 -2.34 55.14 47.70
CA THR A 611 -1.82 56.40 48.24
C THR A 611 -2.87 57.51 48.28
N HIS A 612 -4.12 57.21 47.87
CA HIS A 612 -5.22 58.18 47.76
C HIS A 612 -4.86 59.43 46.93
N LEU A 613 -3.84 59.35 46.06
CA LEU A 613 -3.38 60.48 45.24
C LEU A 613 -4.36 60.85 44.12
N TYR A 614 -5.36 60.00 43.84
CA TYR A 614 -6.46 60.32 42.93
C TYR A 614 -7.33 61.50 43.42
N THR A 615 -7.27 61.86 44.71
CA THR A 615 -7.98 63.04 45.27
C THR A 615 -7.30 64.37 44.93
N LEU A 616 -6.11 64.37 44.33
CA LEU A 616 -5.50 65.58 43.75
C LEU A 616 -6.16 66.01 42.43
N TRP A 617 -6.94 65.12 41.80
CA TRP A 617 -7.67 65.40 40.56
C TRP A 617 -9.14 65.79 40.77
N ASP A 618 -9.67 65.72 42.00
CA ASP A 618 -11.02 66.20 42.31
C ASP A 618 -11.13 66.77 43.74
N PRO A 619 -11.11 68.11 43.94
CA PRO A 619 -11.00 68.72 45.26
C PRO A 619 -12.33 68.94 46.01
N ASN A 620 -13.50 68.52 45.52
CA ASN A 620 -14.76 68.87 46.20
C ASN A 620 -15.85 67.79 46.11
N ALA A 621 -15.87 66.86 47.08
CA ALA A 621 -17.10 66.40 47.72
C ALA A 621 -16.80 65.49 48.93
N ALA A 622 -16.38 66.09 50.03
CA ALA A 622 -16.56 65.50 51.36
C ALA A 622 -17.86 66.06 51.95
N TRP A 623 -18.85 65.20 52.23
CA TRP A 623 -19.86 65.46 53.25
C TRP A 623 -19.94 64.25 54.16
N ALA A 624 -19.81 64.52 55.45
CA ALA A 624 -19.67 63.54 56.52
C ALA A 624 -20.95 63.46 57.38
N TYR A 625 -21.11 62.30 58.02
CA TYR A 625 -21.99 61.95 59.15
C TYR A 625 -23.49 61.70 58.81
N THR A 626 -24.16 60.69 59.37
CA THR A 626 -24.06 60.07 60.70
C THR A 626 -24.40 58.57 60.69
N HIS A 627 -23.89 57.87 61.70
CA HIS A 627 -24.27 56.51 62.09
C HIS A 627 -25.68 56.51 62.68
N ASN A 628 -26.53 55.57 62.28
CA ASN A 628 -27.64 55.10 63.12
C ASN A 628 -27.71 53.57 63.00
N PRO A 629 -27.61 52.81 64.10
CA PRO A 629 -27.57 51.36 64.08
C PRO A 629 -28.97 50.80 64.31
N GLU A 630 -29.46 49.95 63.42
CA GLU A 630 -30.43 48.87 63.73
C GLU A 630 -30.84 48.17 62.42
N GLU A 631 -30.72 46.83 62.45
CA GLU A 631 -31.57 45.85 61.77
C GLU A 631 -31.79 45.99 60.25
N ALA A 632 -31.95 44.95 59.45
CA ALA A 632 -31.77 43.51 59.49
C ALA A 632 -32.07 43.10 58.04
N GLN A 633 -31.67 41.89 57.68
CA GLN A 633 -32.33 41.07 56.66
C GLN A 633 -32.18 41.45 55.17
N TYR A 634 -31.52 40.53 54.48
CA TYR A 634 -31.52 40.34 53.03
C TYR A 634 -32.93 40.34 52.42
N PRO A 635 -33.05 40.85 51.18
CA PRO A 635 -33.94 40.26 50.21
C PRO A 635 -33.18 39.75 48.98
N ASN A 636 -33.57 38.54 48.57
CA ASN A 636 -33.41 38.00 47.23
C ASN A 636 -33.89 38.99 46.16
N LEU A 637 -33.27 39.00 44.97
CA LEU A 637 -34.01 38.87 43.71
C LEU A 637 -33.09 38.66 42.49
N GLY A 638 -33.42 37.60 41.76
CA GLY A 638 -33.44 37.44 40.30
C GLY A 638 -32.73 38.42 39.36
N ASN A 639 -31.89 37.81 38.52
CA ASN A 639 -31.78 37.92 37.06
C ASN A 639 -31.89 39.29 36.36
N THR A 640 -30.80 39.64 35.66
CA THR A 640 -30.71 40.22 34.29
C THR A 640 -29.20 40.32 33.97
N GLN A 641 -28.65 40.20 32.75
CA GLN A 641 -29.17 40.26 31.39
C GLN A 641 -28.12 39.71 30.39
N HIS A 642 -28.62 39.24 29.25
CA HIS A 642 -27.97 38.95 27.96
C HIS A 642 -27.14 40.07 27.33
N GLN A 643 -26.23 39.70 26.41
CA GLN A 643 -26.03 40.29 25.06
C GLN A 643 -25.39 39.21 24.15
N ASP A 644 -25.58 39.10 22.83
CA ASP A 644 -26.50 39.63 21.80
C ASP A 644 -26.14 38.89 20.49
N PHE A 645 -27.09 38.57 19.58
CA PHE A 645 -26.99 38.94 18.15
C PHE A 645 -28.21 38.59 17.26
N HIS A 646 -28.72 39.64 16.60
CA HIS A 646 -29.32 39.78 15.25
C HIS A 646 -30.77 39.37 14.89
N ASP A 647 -31.66 40.36 15.05
CA ASP A 647 -32.53 41.07 14.07
C ASP A 647 -32.95 40.40 12.74
N TYR A 648 -34.27 40.22 12.54
CA TYR A 648 -35.05 40.65 11.34
C TYR A 648 -36.54 40.87 11.71
N LYS A 649 -37.14 41.91 11.12
CA LYS A 649 -38.46 42.52 11.39
C LYS A 649 -39.73 41.67 11.19
N GLU A 650 -40.61 41.84 12.18
CA GLU A 650 -42.08 41.88 12.28
C GLU A 650 -43.02 41.76 11.06
N MET A 651 -44.13 41.03 11.26
CA MET A 651 -45.51 41.55 11.06
C MET A 651 -46.57 40.67 11.78
N GLY A 652 -47.30 41.25 12.75
CA GLY A 652 -48.75 41.05 12.98
C GLY A 652 -49.25 39.87 13.86
N PRO A 653 -49.99 40.12 14.96
CA PRO A 653 -50.47 39.11 15.92
C PRO A 653 -51.99 38.83 15.83
N ASP A 654 -52.41 37.71 16.45
CA ASP A 654 -53.69 37.44 17.15
C ASP A 654 -53.73 35.93 17.45
N GLU A 655 -54.29 35.36 18.52
CA GLU A 655 -54.82 35.78 19.81
C GLU A 655 -55.17 34.45 20.54
N SER A 656 -55.24 34.47 21.87
CA SER A 656 -56.05 33.56 22.73
C SER A 656 -55.57 32.12 23.10
N LEU A 657 -55.10 32.02 24.36
CA LEU A 657 -55.42 31.00 25.39
C LEU A 657 -56.91 30.59 25.40
N PRO A 658 -57.37 29.42 25.94
CA PRO A 658 -57.11 28.99 27.33
C PRO A 658 -57.08 27.45 27.60
N PRO A 659 -56.92 27.02 28.88
CA PRO A 659 -56.44 25.69 29.30
C PRO A 659 -57.52 24.80 29.94
N GLY A 660 -57.17 23.58 30.31
CA GLY A 660 -57.93 22.82 31.30
C GLY A 660 -57.53 21.36 31.53
N GLN A 661 -57.14 21.10 32.79
CA GLN A 661 -57.47 19.90 33.61
C GLN A 661 -56.79 18.57 33.24
N GLY A 662 -56.24 17.74 34.15
CA GLY A 662 -56.42 17.61 35.59
C GLY A 662 -56.96 16.22 35.96
N ALA A 663 -56.17 15.43 36.70
CA ALA A 663 -56.48 14.20 37.47
C ALA A 663 -56.56 12.84 36.69
N SER A 664 -55.58 11.94 36.88
CA SER A 664 -55.52 10.78 37.83
C SER A 664 -56.24 9.52 37.29
N LEU A 665 -55.83 8.25 37.44
CA LEU A 665 -54.94 7.54 38.38
C LEU A 665 -54.72 6.09 37.86
N ASN A 666 -53.74 5.39 38.46
CA ASN A 666 -53.37 3.95 38.41
C ASN A 666 -52.34 3.54 37.33
N SER A 667 -51.05 3.34 37.66
CA SER A 667 -50.38 2.38 38.57
C SER A 667 -49.93 1.12 37.82
N TYR A 668 -48.61 0.92 37.70
CA TYR A 668 -47.89 -0.27 38.18
C TYR A 668 -46.35 -0.08 38.03
N ASN A 669 -45.71 0.03 39.21
CA ASN A 669 -44.36 -0.32 39.67
C ASN A 669 -43.10 -0.24 38.76
N GLY A 670 -42.07 0.41 39.32
CA GLY A 670 -40.65 0.24 38.98
C GLY A 670 -39.78 1.33 39.63
N GLU A 671 -39.38 1.14 40.89
CA GLU A 671 -38.62 2.09 41.73
C GLU A 671 -37.19 2.37 41.24
N THR A 672 -36.80 3.64 41.39
CA THR A 672 -35.44 4.18 41.35
C THR A 672 -35.11 4.78 42.72
N VAL A 673 -33.95 4.46 43.29
CA VAL A 673 -33.34 5.08 44.49
C VAL A 673 -31.86 5.27 44.16
N ASP A 674 -31.42 6.50 43.88
CA ASP A 674 -30.83 7.49 44.80
C ASP A 674 -29.38 7.16 45.21
N TYR A 675 -28.43 7.82 44.55
CA TYR A 675 -26.98 7.71 44.73
C TYR A 675 -26.48 9.00 45.40
N ASP A 676 -26.62 9.09 46.73
CA ASP A 676 -26.02 10.18 47.50
C ASP A 676 -25.67 9.71 48.93
N VAL A 677 -24.92 8.60 49.05
CA VAL A 677 -24.27 8.18 50.32
C VAL A 677 -22.94 7.43 50.08
N LEU A 678 -22.10 7.85 49.14
CA LEU A 678 -20.77 7.21 48.93
C LEU A 678 -19.66 8.20 48.53
N LEU A 679 -19.76 9.45 48.97
CA LEU A 679 -18.79 10.52 48.67
C LEU A 679 -18.14 11.14 49.92
N SER A 680 -18.17 10.46 51.07
CA SER A 680 -17.47 10.90 52.29
C SER A 680 -16.51 9.87 52.89
N GLU A 681 -16.22 8.77 52.19
CA GLU A 681 -15.26 7.74 52.64
C GLU A 681 -14.12 7.45 51.65
N VAL A 682 -13.99 8.24 50.58
CA VAL A 682 -12.88 8.12 49.60
C VAL A 682 -11.85 9.26 49.72
N GLN A 683 -12.18 10.33 50.43
CA GLN A 683 -11.33 11.54 50.46
C GLN A 683 -10.21 11.53 51.51
N ASP A 684 -10.16 10.50 52.36
CA ASP A 684 -9.10 10.34 53.38
C ASP A 684 -8.08 9.23 53.05
N LEU A 685 -8.20 8.55 51.89
CA LEU A 685 -7.21 7.56 51.42
C LEU A 685 -6.43 7.98 50.15
N GLU A 686 -6.80 9.10 49.50
CA GLU A 686 -6.06 9.63 48.34
C GLU A 686 -4.93 10.61 48.71
N ASN A 687 -4.93 11.18 49.93
CA ASN A 687 -3.94 12.21 50.31
C ASN A 687 -2.62 11.67 50.89
N GLU A 688 -2.47 10.36 51.13
CA GLU A 688 -1.18 9.73 51.51
C GLU A 688 -0.50 8.93 50.39
N ALA A 689 -1.17 8.72 49.24
CA ALA A 689 -0.60 8.02 48.09
C ALA A 689 0.04 8.96 47.05
N GLU A 690 -0.45 10.19 46.89
CA GLU A 690 0.09 11.14 45.89
C GLU A 690 1.41 11.82 46.30
N HIS A 691 1.83 11.71 47.57
CA HIS A 691 3.06 12.37 48.05
C HIS A 691 4.34 11.52 47.93
N ASN A 692 4.22 10.21 47.63
CA ASN A 692 5.37 9.32 47.49
C ASN A 692 5.66 8.88 46.04
N GLU A 693 4.71 9.00 45.10
CA GLU A 693 4.95 8.67 43.68
C GLU A 693 5.56 9.83 42.88
N THR A 694 5.24 11.08 43.23
CA THR A 694 5.79 12.27 42.55
C THR A 694 7.28 12.53 42.85
N GLN A 695 7.82 11.97 43.95
CA GLN A 695 9.24 12.06 44.28
C GLN A 695 10.10 10.97 43.61
N GLN A 696 9.53 9.84 43.19
CA GLN A 696 10.29 8.76 42.54
C GLN A 696 10.45 8.94 41.03
N GLU A 697 9.46 9.52 40.34
CA GLU A 697 9.58 9.83 38.90
C GLU A 697 10.54 11.00 38.63
N ALA A 698 10.56 12.04 39.48
CA ALA A 698 11.47 13.18 39.33
C ALA A 698 12.95 12.85 39.62
N VAL A 699 13.23 11.75 40.34
CA VAL A 699 14.60 11.28 40.61
C VAL A 699 15.13 10.42 39.47
N MET A 700 14.29 9.65 38.79
CA MET A 700 14.69 8.83 37.64
C MET A 700 15.00 9.67 36.39
N ASP A 701 14.23 10.73 36.12
CA ASP A 701 14.48 11.61 34.97
C ASP A 701 15.73 12.49 35.14
N ASN A 702 16.03 12.92 36.37
CA ASN A 702 17.28 13.65 36.65
C ASN A 702 18.53 12.74 36.61
N GLN A 703 18.38 11.42 36.76
CA GLN A 703 19.48 10.47 36.73
C GLN A 703 19.80 10.01 35.30
N LEU A 704 18.78 9.87 34.44
CA LEU A 704 18.93 9.62 33.00
C LEU A 704 19.52 10.82 32.24
N MET A 705 19.19 12.06 32.65
CA MET A 705 19.81 13.27 32.09
C MET A 705 21.26 13.48 32.56
N LYS A 706 21.65 12.93 33.72
CA LYS A 706 23.04 13.00 34.21
C LYS A 706 23.97 12.02 33.48
N GLU A 707 23.49 10.81 33.20
CA GLU A 707 24.26 9.79 32.48
C GLU A 707 24.46 10.14 30.99
N TYR A 708 23.56 10.95 30.41
CA TYR A 708 23.70 11.46 29.04
C TYR A 708 24.64 12.68 28.91
N VAL A 709 24.90 13.41 30.00
CA VAL A 709 25.80 14.58 30.03
C VAL A 709 27.23 14.19 30.40
N ASP A 710 27.41 13.16 31.24
CA ASP A 710 28.75 12.65 31.62
C ASP A 710 29.48 11.93 30.45
N ASP A 711 28.76 11.46 29.42
CA ASP A 711 29.35 10.84 28.21
C ASP A 711 29.79 11.85 27.14
N LEU A 712 29.41 13.13 27.26
CA LEU A 712 29.80 14.20 26.33
C LEU A 712 31.05 14.99 26.79
N ASP A 713 31.43 14.92 28.06
CA ASP A 713 32.57 15.65 28.64
C ASP A 713 33.90 14.86 28.66
N ASN A 714 33.93 13.61 28.18
CA ASN A 714 35.13 12.77 28.13
C ASN A 714 35.85 12.68 26.77
N LEU A 715 35.55 13.58 25.83
CA LEU A 715 36.32 13.76 24.59
C LEU A 715 37.08 15.09 24.61
N ASN A 716 38.01 15.21 25.55
CA ASN A 716 39.06 16.23 25.49
C ASN A 716 40.42 15.51 25.47
N TYR A 717 41.00 15.37 24.28
CA TYR A 717 42.40 14.96 24.13
C TYR A 717 43.19 16.02 23.36
N ASP A 718 44.06 16.66 24.16
CA ASP A 718 45.23 17.47 23.89
C ASP A 718 45.75 17.58 22.44
N ILE A 719 45.73 18.82 21.96
CA ILE A 719 46.59 19.33 20.89
C ILE A 719 47.89 19.82 21.54
N SER A 720 48.96 19.04 21.49
CA SER A 720 50.32 19.58 21.52
C SER A 720 51.35 18.56 20.99
N GLY A 721 52.09 18.94 19.95
CA GLY A 721 53.20 18.13 19.44
C GLY A 721 53.50 18.28 17.95
N VAL A 722 53.77 19.50 17.49
CA VAL A 722 54.43 19.73 16.18
C VAL A 722 55.92 19.99 16.43
N PRO A 723 56.85 19.25 15.81
CA PRO A 723 58.18 19.75 15.52
C PRO A 723 58.21 20.42 14.12
N PRO A 724 58.88 21.57 13.97
CA PRO A 724 58.91 22.32 12.72
C PRO A 724 60.08 21.89 11.83
N GLY A 725 59.90 21.97 10.51
CA GLY A 725 60.98 21.82 9.55
C GLY A 725 60.48 21.76 8.11
N GLY A 726 60.40 22.91 7.46
CA GLY A 726 60.10 23.02 6.04
C GLY A 726 61.31 22.76 5.15
N ALA A 727 61.04 22.25 3.94
CA ALA A 727 61.81 22.46 2.71
C ALA A 727 60.90 22.13 1.50
N PRO A 728 61.13 22.74 0.33
CA PRO A 728 60.08 23.17 -0.59
C PRO A 728 59.65 22.12 -1.62
N VAL A 729 58.41 22.29 -2.10
CA VAL A 729 57.81 21.60 -3.25
C VAL A 729 58.44 22.14 -4.54
N ASP A 730 58.93 21.23 -5.37
CA ASP A 730 59.39 21.48 -6.74
C ASP A 730 58.18 21.36 -7.68
N ASP A 731 58.04 22.34 -8.58
CA ASP A 731 56.97 22.45 -9.57
C ASP A 731 57.12 21.38 -10.65
N GLY A 732 56.04 20.64 -10.92
CA GLY A 732 56.03 19.64 -11.99
C GLY A 732 54.66 19.02 -12.22
N GLY A 733 53.73 19.79 -12.81
CA GLY A 733 52.53 19.22 -13.39
C GLY A 733 52.82 18.35 -14.61
N PRO A 734 51.90 17.43 -14.95
CA PRO A 734 51.49 17.32 -16.34
C PRO A 734 49.97 17.42 -16.50
N GLN A 735 49.60 18.13 -17.55
CA GLN A 735 48.25 18.31 -18.09
C GLN A 735 47.58 16.96 -18.41
N TYR A 736 46.32 16.82 -18.01
CA TYR A 736 45.40 15.85 -18.59
C TYR A 736 44.68 16.48 -19.79
N PRO A 737 44.47 15.75 -20.90
CA PRO A 737 43.77 16.28 -22.07
C PRO A 737 42.28 16.46 -21.76
N GLN A 738 41.76 17.60 -22.21
CA GLN A 738 40.33 17.85 -22.40
C GLN A 738 39.85 16.97 -23.55
N ASP A 739 38.84 16.14 -23.30
CA ASP A 739 37.85 15.67 -24.28
C ASP A 739 36.61 15.25 -23.48
N TYR A 740 35.66 16.19 -23.33
CA TYR A 740 34.29 15.89 -22.96
C TYR A 740 33.44 16.19 -24.19
N GLU A 741 33.07 15.14 -24.92
CA GLU A 741 31.95 15.19 -25.86
C GLU A 741 30.66 15.24 -25.04
N GLU A 742 29.82 16.24 -25.34
CA GLU A 742 28.46 16.36 -24.81
C GLU A 742 27.58 15.27 -25.41
N ASP A 743 27.33 14.21 -24.64
CA ASP A 743 26.18 13.33 -24.88
C ASP A 743 24.90 14.06 -24.46
N GLN A 744 24.20 14.61 -25.46
CA GLN A 744 22.82 15.07 -25.34
C GLN A 744 21.88 13.87 -25.29
N ASP A 745 21.79 13.22 -24.12
CA ASP A 745 20.65 12.36 -23.81
C ASP A 745 19.50 13.23 -23.29
N GLY A 746 18.50 13.40 -24.16
CA GLY A 746 17.17 13.91 -23.81
C GLY A 746 16.46 12.91 -22.90
N GLY A 747 16.85 12.91 -21.63
CA GLY A 747 16.07 12.33 -20.55
C GLY A 747 14.77 13.10 -20.40
N TYR A 748 13.67 12.35 -20.30
CA TYR A 748 12.41 12.80 -19.73
C TYR A 748 12.65 13.77 -18.57
N PRO A 749 11.79 14.77 -18.33
CA PRO A 749 11.89 15.53 -17.10
C PRO A 749 11.66 14.52 -15.97
N SER A 750 12.75 14.06 -15.36
CA SER A 750 12.70 13.59 -13.99
C SER A 750 11.98 14.71 -13.28
N LEU A 751 10.79 14.43 -12.74
CA LEU A 751 10.21 15.28 -11.72
C LEU A 751 11.35 15.47 -10.71
N GLU A 752 11.94 16.64 -10.82
CA GLU A 752 13.19 16.96 -10.19
C GLU A 752 12.91 16.77 -8.71
N LEU A 753 13.69 15.89 -8.07
CA LEU A 753 13.83 15.90 -6.63
C LEU A 753 14.53 17.22 -6.23
N ALA A 754 13.93 18.35 -6.55
CA ALA A 754 13.90 19.51 -5.68
C ALA A 754 13.04 19.15 -4.46
N TYR A 755 13.40 18.06 -3.77
CA TYR A 755 13.20 18.00 -2.35
C TYR A 755 14.03 19.13 -1.80
N ILE A 756 13.37 20.28 -1.67
CA ILE A 756 13.82 21.37 -0.85
C ILE A 756 14.18 20.70 0.48
N ASN A 757 15.39 20.94 0.96
CA ASN A 757 16.00 20.41 2.19
C ASN A 757 15.19 20.75 3.48
N THR A 758 13.91 21.09 3.34
CA THR A 758 12.95 21.62 4.31
C THR A 758 11.60 20.89 4.33
N THR A 759 11.37 19.84 3.52
CA THR A 759 10.11 19.06 3.58
C THR A 759 10.33 17.71 4.26
N HIS A 760 9.59 17.44 5.35
CA HIS A 760 9.64 16.16 6.04
C HIS A 760 8.38 15.35 5.72
N PRO A 761 8.51 14.10 5.22
CA PRO A 761 7.37 13.23 5.01
C PRO A 761 6.82 12.76 6.36
N ARG A 762 5.51 12.94 6.58
CA ARG A 762 4.79 12.39 7.73
C ARG A 762 3.62 11.51 7.28
N PRO A 763 3.22 10.51 8.09
CA PRO A 763 2.02 9.73 7.79
C PRO A 763 0.80 10.64 7.96
N CYS A 764 -0.15 10.53 7.04
CA CYS A 764 -1.41 11.24 7.07
C CYS A 764 -2.50 10.39 6.42
N ASP A 765 -3.75 10.73 6.71
CA ASP A 765 -4.88 10.12 6.02
C ASP A 765 -5.30 11.04 4.87
N LYS A 766 -5.44 10.49 3.66
CA LYS A 766 -5.99 11.22 2.51
C LYS A 766 -7.35 10.67 2.12
N GLU A 767 -8.22 11.52 1.57
CA GLU A 767 -9.49 11.12 1.00
C GLU A 767 -9.55 11.46 -0.48
N VAL A 768 -10.28 10.65 -1.24
CA VAL A 768 -10.53 10.85 -2.66
C VAL A 768 -11.95 10.39 -3.02
N TYR A 769 -12.58 11.12 -3.95
CA TYR A 769 -13.87 10.75 -4.51
C TYR A 769 -13.68 10.09 -5.88
N LEU A 770 -13.98 8.80 -5.97
CA LEU A 770 -13.95 8.05 -7.22
C LEU A 770 -15.36 7.75 -7.73
N TYR A 771 -15.44 7.36 -9.00
CA TYR A 771 -16.71 7.22 -9.71
C TYR A 771 -16.85 5.81 -10.30
N LYS A 772 -18.06 5.26 -10.23
CA LYS A 772 -18.44 3.96 -10.81
C LYS A 772 -19.71 4.12 -11.65
N LEU A 773 -19.65 3.75 -12.92
CA LEU A 773 -20.80 3.72 -13.83
C LEU A 773 -21.87 2.74 -13.35
N GLN A 774 -23.13 3.16 -13.39
CA GLN A 774 -24.29 2.34 -13.02
C GLN A 774 -25.04 1.87 -14.27
N ASN A 775 -24.56 0.78 -14.89
CA ASN A 775 -25.10 0.25 -16.16
C ASN A 775 -26.62 0.01 -16.13
N HIS A 776 -27.17 -0.43 -14.99
CA HIS A 776 -28.59 -0.74 -14.83
C HIS A 776 -29.50 0.48 -15.00
N LYS A 777 -29.04 1.70 -14.71
CA LYS A 777 -29.82 2.94 -14.90
C LYS A 777 -29.91 3.38 -16.36
N LEU A 778 -28.90 3.04 -17.16
CA LEU A 778 -28.88 3.32 -18.59
C LEU A 778 -29.72 2.32 -19.39
N LYS A 779 -30.12 1.20 -18.78
CA LYS A 779 -30.87 0.11 -19.40
C LYS A 779 -32.34 0.17 -18.96
N GLN A 780 -33.21 0.72 -19.81
CA GLN A 780 -34.64 0.78 -19.56
C GLN A 780 -35.37 -0.22 -20.47
N ASP A 781 -36.15 -1.14 -19.88
CA ASP A 781 -36.88 -2.20 -20.61
C ASP A 781 -35.97 -3.11 -21.47
N GLY A 782 -34.73 -3.35 -21.02
CA GLY A 782 -33.74 -4.13 -21.76
C GLY A 782 -33.04 -3.39 -22.89
N VAL A 783 -33.38 -2.12 -23.16
CA VAL A 783 -32.77 -1.29 -24.20
C VAL A 783 -32.00 -0.11 -23.60
N TYR A 784 -30.79 0.13 -24.08
CA TYR A 784 -30.02 1.30 -23.68
C TYR A 784 -30.62 2.57 -24.30
N LYS A 785 -31.21 3.43 -23.45
CA LYS A 785 -31.81 4.71 -23.87
C LYS A 785 -30.91 5.89 -23.46
N PRO A 786 -30.89 6.98 -24.26
CA PRO A 786 -30.06 8.13 -23.93
C PRO A 786 -30.65 8.90 -22.74
N VAL A 787 -29.82 9.19 -21.75
CA VAL A 787 -30.16 10.12 -20.66
C VAL A 787 -29.91 11.53 -21.15
N LYS A 788 -30.93 12.39 -21.08
CA LYS A 788 -30.84 13.79 -21.51
C LYS A 788 -31.01 14.70 -20.30
N GLY A 789 -30.11 15.66 -20.16
CA GLY A 789 -30.15 16.67 -19.11
C GLY A 789 -30.04 18.07 -19.69
N LYS A 790 -30.41 19.07 -18.89
CA LYS A 790 -30.18 20.49 -19.21
C LYS A 790 -29.82 21.24 -17.94
N LEU A 791 -28.64 21.85 -17.93
CA LEU A 791 -28.22 22.74 -16.86
C LEU A 791 -28.85 24.11 -17.08
N SER A 792 -29.91 24.47 -16.35
CA SER A 792 -30.62 25.75 -16.51
C SER A 792 -30.08 26.91 -15.65
N ASN A 793 -29.34 26.61 -14.60
CA ASN A 793 -28.94 27.59 -13.58
C ASN A 793 -27.53 28.15 -13.79
N CYS A 794 -26.93 27.97 -14.98
CA CYS A 794 -25.56 28.38 -15.23
C CYS A 794 -25.37 29.88 -15.44
N HIS A 795 -26.40 30.58 -15.92
CA HIS A 795 -26.34 32.00 -16.27
C HIS A 795 -27.57 32.73 -15.75
N THR A 796 -27.38 33.96 -15.27
CA THR A 796 -28.48 34.88 -14.90
C THR A 796 -29.42 35.17 -16.07
N ASN A 797 -28.95 34.99 -17.30
CA ASN A 797 -29.73 35.14 -18.54
C ASN A 797 -30.62 33.93 -18.88
N GLY A 798 -30.61 32.87 -18.05
CA GLY A 798 -31.40 31.65 -18.29
C GLY A 798 -30.92 30.82 -19.49
N CYS A 799 -29.67 31.02 -19.96
CA CYS A 799 -29.12 30.12 -20.97
C CYS A 799 -28.92 28.73 -20.36
N GLY A 800 -29.50 27.71 -20.99
CA GLY A 800 -29.35 26.34 -20.52
C GLY A 800 -28.46 25.51 -21.42
N ARG A 801 -27.62 24.69 -20.79
CA ARG A 801 -26.65 23.82 -21.45
C ARG A 801 -27.19 22.38 -21.50
N PRO A 802 -27.80 21.94 -22.63
CA PRO A 802 -28.28 20.57 -22.76
C PRO A 802 -27.10 19.61 -23.00
N PHE A 803 -27.21 18.41 -22.44
CA PHE A 803 -26.28 17.31 -22.67
C PHE A 803 -27.06 16.00 -22.87
N SER A 804 -26.44 15.04 -23.54
CA SER A 804 -26.99 13.71 -23.78
C SER A 804 -25.91 12.66 -23.53
N VAL A 805 -26.27 11.60 -22.81
CA VAL A 805 -25.39 10.47 -22.50
C VAL A 805 -25.99 9.18 -23.04
N GLN A 806 -25.19 8.40 -23.76
CA GLN A 806 -25.60 7.14 -24.37
C GLN A 806 -24.55 6.07 -24.10
N LYS A 807 -24.96 4.91 -23.58
CA LYS A 807 -24.09 3.74 -23.46
C LYS A 807 -23.74 3.16 -24.83
N VAL A 808 -22.45 2.93 -25.08
CA VAL A 808 -22.00 2.13 -26.23
C VAL A 808 -22.21 0.65 -25.91
N ARG A 809 -22.87 -0.08 -26.81
CA ARG A 809 -23.25 -1.48 -26.58
C ARG A 809 -21.99 -2.37 -26.52
N SER A 810 -22.03 -3.39 -25.66
CA SER A 810 -20.96 -4.40 -25.54
C SER A 810 -19.57 -3.82 -25.28
N THR A 811 -19.50 -2.70 -24.54
CA THR A 811 -18.24 -2.10 -24.08
C THR A 811 -18.42 -1.58 -22.65
N ASN A 812 -17.37 -1.04 -22.03
CA ASN A 812 -17.45 -0.20 -20.83
C ASN A 812 -17.73 1.29 -21.11
N LEU A 813 -17.72 1.72 -22.36
CA LEU A 813 -17.71 3.14 -22.74
C LEU A 813 -19.10 3.79 -22.78
N ILE A 814 -19.18 5.08 -22.45
CA ILE A 814 -20.34 5.93 -22.69
C ILE A 814 -19.96 7.10 -23.59
N LEU A 815 -20.87 7.49 -24.49
CA LEU A 815 -20.77 8.69 -25.31
C LEU A 815 -21.51 9.83 -24.62
N VAL A 816 -20.82 10.94 -24.39
CA VAL A 816 -21.36 12.18 -23.82
C VAL A 816 -21.26 13.27 -24.87
N ALA A 817 -22.40 13.85 -25.25
CA ALA A 817 -22.47 14.99 -26.16
C ALA A 817 -23.00 16.21 -25.40
N VAL A 818 -22.23 17.29 -25.41
CA VAL A 818 -22.46 18.51 -24.63
C VAL A 818 -22.59 19.69 -25.58
N ASN A 819 -23.57 20.56 -25.34
CA ASN A 819 -23.66 21.81 -26.08
C ASN A 819 -22.72 22.87 -25.48
N ASN A 820 -21.86 23.47 -26.30
CA ASN A 820 -20.86 24.45 -25.88
C ASN A 820 -21.25 25.93 -26.19
N LEU A 821 -22.45 26.18 -26.73
CA LEU A 821 -22.90 27.55 -27.05
C LEU A 821 -23.07 28.45 -25.82
N CYS A 822 -23.20 27.85 -24.63
CA CYS A 822 -23.28 28.57 -23.36
C CYS A 822 -22.32 27.92 -22.36
N PRO A 823 -21.06 28.37 -22.29
CA PRO A 823 -20.11 27.87 -21.31
C PRO A 823 -20.59 28.26 -19.91
N CYS A 824 -20.77 27.28 -19.03
CA CYS A 824 -21.02 27.51 -17.61
C CYS A 824 -19.68 27.64 -16.88
N ASP A 825 -19.61 28.42 -15.80
CA ASP A 825 -18.48 28.30 -14.88
C ASP A 825 -18.43 26.86 -14.35
N SER A 826 -17.46 26.09 -14.82
CA SER A 826 -17.33 24.69 -14.45
C SER A 826 -16.66 24.61 -13.09
N ARG A 827 -17.42 24.18 -12.08
CA ARG A 827 -16.83 23.65 -10.85
C ARG A 827 -15.91 22.51 -11.25
N LYS A 828 -14.61 22.63 -11.01
CA LYS A 828 -13.66 21.55 -11.27
C LYS A 828 -13.79 20.50 -10.17
N LEU A 829 -14.03 19.25 -10.57
CA LEU A 829 -14.00 18.11 -9.69
C LEU A 829 -12.69 17.37 -9.93
N ASP A 830 -11.82 17.37 -8.94
CA ASP A 830 -10.56 16.66 -9.01
C ASP A 830 -10.66 15.27 -8.35
N ILE A 831 -9.79 14.38 -8.79
CA ILE A 831 -9.57 13.04 -8.23
C ILE A 831 -8.20 12.94 -7.53
N GLU A 832 -7.51 14.07 -7.35
CA GLU A 832 -6.30 14.12 -6.53
C GLU A 832 -6.64 13.89 -5.04
N PRO A 833 -5.95 12.95 -4.35
CA PRO A 833 -6.19 12.70 -2.94
C PRO A 833 -5.87 13.91 -2.05
N MET A 834 -6.83 14.36 -1.26
CA MET A 834 -6.72 15.50 -0.35
C MET A 834 -6.47 15.04 1.08
N GLU A 835 -5.66 15.77 1.84
CA GLU A 835 -5.44 15.45 3.25
C GLU A 835 -6.71 15.67 4.08
N VAL A 836 -7.09 14.64 4.85
CA VAL A 836 -8.19 14.72 5.81
C VAL A 836 -7.73 15.54 7.02
N LYS A 837 -8.40 16.66 7.25
CA LYS A 837 -8.16 17.49 8.45
C LYS A 837 -9.12 17.07 9.54
N TYR A 838 -8.59 16.47 10.59
CA TYR A 838 -9.35 16.10 11.77
C TYR A 838 -9.47 17.28 12.74
N ASP A 839 -10.69 17.49 13.25
CA ASP A 839 -10.93 18.38 14.38
C ASP A 839 -10.32 17.80 15.68
N GLU A 840 -10.02 18.64 16.67
CA GLU A 840 -9.41 18.19 17.93
C GLU A 840 -10.25 17.11 18.64
N GLU A 841 -11.57 17.23 18.61
CA GLU A 841 -12.46 16.23 19.17
C GLU A 841 -12.39 14.89 18.42
N GLN A 842 -12.25 14.92 17.09
CA GLN A 842 -12.10 13.72 16.27
C GLN A 842 -10.75 13.04 16.53
N LYS A 843 -9.67 13.82 16.73
CA LYS A 843 -8.36 13.29 17.13
C LYS A 843 -8.42 12.60 18.50
N CYS A 844 -9.10 13.20 19.48
CA CYS A 844 -9.29 12.58 20.79
C CYS A 844 -10.17 11.32 20.71
N ARG A 845 -11.30 11.38 19.99
CA ARG A 845 -12.16 10.20 19.74
C ARG A 845 -11.38 9.07 19.08
N ARG A 846 -10.49 9.39 18.14
CA ARG A 846 -9.59 8.40 17.50
C ARG A 846 -8.63 7.76 18.49
N LEU A 847 -8.06 8.50 19.44
CA LEU A 847 -7.21 7.92 20.48
C LEU A 847 -7.99 7.03 21.45
N LEU A 848 -9.26 7.35 21.70
CA LEU A 848 -10.17 6.55 22.53
C LEU A 848 -10.70 5.30 21.81
N MET A 849 -10.72 5.28 20.48
CA MET A 849 -11.05 4.11 19.67
C MET A 849 -9.90 3.08 19.69
N LEU A 850 -9.77 2.40 20.82
CA LEU A 850 -8.88 1.26 20.98
C LEU A 850 -9.52 0.03 20.31
N HIS A 851 -9.08 -0.26 19.11
CA HIS A 851 -9.37 -1.55 18.46
C HIS A 851 -8.97 -2.70 19.39
N TYR A 852 -9.77 -3.78 19.39
CA TYR A 852 -9.48 -4.97 20.17
C TYR A 852 -8.07 -5.51 19.86
N ARG A 853 -7.34 -5.91 20.90
CA ARG A 853 -5.99 -6.48 20.84
C ARG A 853 -5.87 -7.59 21.87
N LYS A 854 -5.16 -8.67 21.53
CA LYS A 854 -4.96 -9.81 22.43
C LYS A 854 -3.60 -9.72 23.10
N ARG A 855 -3.60 -9.66 24.44
CA ARG A 855 -2.36 -9.68 25.22
C ARG A 855 -1.67 -11.06 25.10
N PRO A 856 -0.33 -11.12 25.22
CA PRO A 856 0.37 -12.39 25.35
C PRO A 856 -0.19 -13.23 26.49
N GLN A 857 -0.38 -14.54 26.27
CA GLN A 857 -0.95 -15.44 27.29
C GLN A 857 -0.06 -15.58 28.53
N VAL A 858 1.26 -15.45 28.36
CA VAL A 858 2.24 -15.62 29.43
C VAL A 858 2.95 -14.30 29.67
N CYS A 859 2.83 -13.77 30.88
CA CYS A 859 3.62 -12.66 31.39
C CYS A 859 4.47 -13.18 32.56
N LEU A 860 5.80 -13.19 32.40
CA LEU A 860 6.73 -13.59 33.45
C LEU A 860 7.24 -12.33 34.17
N ASN A 861 6.42 -11.77 35.04
CA ASN A 861 6.75 -10.56 35.81
C ASN A 861 7.18 -10.86 37.26
N TYR A 862 6.84 -12.04 37.78
CA TYR A 862 7.10 -12.42 39.17
C TYR A 862 7.59 -13.87 39.27
N HIS A 863 8.59 -14.08 40.11
CA HIS A 863 9.01 -15.41 40.54
C HIS A 863 9.20 -15.40 42.07
N PRO A 864 8.60 -16.34 42.82
CA PRO A 864 8.60 -16.32 44.28
C PRO A 864 10.01 -16.33 44.89
N ASP A 865 10.97 -17.01 44.26
CA ASP A 865 12.36 -17.04 44.76
C ASP A 865 13.17 -15.75 44.47
N VAL A 866 12.61 -14.82 43.68
CA VAL A 866 13.27 -13.54 43.33
C VAL A 866 12.88 -12.43 44.32
N SER A 867 11.67 -12.46 44.87
CA SER A 867 11.17 -11.45 45.83
C SER A 867 11.77 -11.57 47.23
N TYR A 868 12.21 -12.77 47.65
CA TYR A 868 12.86 -12.97 48.95
C TYR A 868 14.17 -12.20 49.14
N PHE A 869 14.85 -11.79 48.05
CA PHE A 869 16.09 -11.03 48.13
C PHE A 869 15.91 -9.50 48.20
N LEU A 870 14.74 -8.97 47.83
CA LEU A 870 14.45 -7.54 47.96
C LEU A 870 13.92 -7.19 49.36
N SER A 871 13.19 -8.11 50.01
CA SER A 871 12.71 -7.92 51.39
C SER A 871 13.82 -8.04 52.45
N THR A 872 14.93 -8.72 52.17
CA THR A 872 16.01 -8.97 53.14
C THR A 872 17.13 -7.92 53.14
N ARG A 873 17.02 -6.86 52.32
CA ARG A 873 17.93 -5.69 52.35
C ARG A 873 17.38 -4.50 53.14
N VAL A 874 16.16 -4.59 53.68
CA VAL A 874 15.51 -3.53 54.48
C VAL A 874 15.32 -3.96 55.95
N SER A 875 16.04 -4.99 56.42
CA SER A 875 16.06 -5.39 57.83
C SER A 875 17.44 -5.25 58.45
#